data_AF-A0A2S2P3P5-F1
#
_entry.id   AF-A0A2S2P3P5-F1
#
_cell.length_a   1.000
_cell.length_b   1.000
_cell.length_c   1.000
_cell.angle_alpha   90.00
_cell.angle_beta   90.00
_cell.angle_gamma   90.00
#
_symmetry.space_group_name_H-M   'P 1'
#
loop_
_entity.id
_entity.type
_entity.pdbx_description
1 polymer ?
#
loop_
_entity_poly.entity_id
_entity_poly.type
_entity_poly.pdbx_seq_one_letter_code
_entity_poly.pdbx_strand_id
1 'polypeptide(L)'
;MSPIIITTIAVLFALLSIIPSTRANGTCIWYGECEKIDAFRVLNCRYNGPPKPMTDPKSIDVLKTWCPDFIQDNTKDGKTLNTCCGVDQLLTLSTSIVQAANFLHRCPSCMRTFGRFICELVCSPMQSQFMNVTKLTKTGTSIRELDFYISDSYMQGVYDSCKSVSNPATGELAMDVICSGAISCSAHKWFRFLGKNPYLGFIINYIPVIKTDNPQQFVGPVIPCNQPVDNKTTACSCMDCEESCPLPDKIQEPQKLVNVAGIEIVTMSSVILFCFIISIFTGFVCFKDLLMNGKKKKNDKHKYIVAEHTKTKHKNILETVFYKIGKYFASRSHISLMMSVCLITTLSHGIHYIKITIDPVDLWSSPNSQCRQEREYFNTNFKPFFRTTQVIIVPNGIRDVIYNTSEGSYTFGPVFNRTFLLEVLKLQQQIEALGSPHNGLEKVCFAPLVSKFKGSPNVSDCVVQSVWGYFGNKYYKLNRPPNSDKYLDTLKMCFQNPYNPLCLAPYGGPVDPSVALGGFSNSSEPITKISPYEKATSLLLTFVLNNHNSKPLLKDALEWEQKFLDFMNNWTKVSKPSYMDVAYYSERSVEDELDRESHSDVSTIAISYLVMFLYIVFTLGWSKIILSFFGIVIVISSVVCSVGFYGLIGVPLSLIVLEVIPFIVLAVGVDNIFLIIRTYQQMDVKEDELIPDYIGRVLSKIGPSIFITTLAEITCFFIGSLSNMPVVRSFALYAAMALVFNFLLQMSCFVGLLALDAKRVSTYFVLII
;
A
#
# COMPACT_ATOMS: atom_id res chain seq x y z
N MET A 1 88.10 30.13 -27.16
CA MET A 1 87.59 29.10 -28.10
C MET A 1 87.12 29.79 -29.36
N SER A 2 87.49 29.24 -30.51
CA SER A 2 87.58 29.89 -31.82
C SER A 2 86.22 30.36 -32.40
N PRO A 3 86.16 31.47 -33.17
CA PRO A 3 84.95 31.99 -33.84
C PRO A 3 84.36 31.05 -34.92
N ILE A 4 84.94 29.86 -35.11
CA ILE A 4 84.49 28.82 -36.05
C ILE A 4 83.34 27.97 -35.47
N ILE A 5 83.18 27.92 -34.14
CA ILE A 5 82.15 27.10 -33.48
C ILE A 5 80.78 27.83 -33.43
N ILE A 6 80.79 29.17 -33.41
CA ILE A 6 79.54 29.97 -33.34
C ILE A 6 78.85 30.03 -34.71
N THR A 7 79.61 30.08 -35.80
CA THR A 7 79.07 30.11 -37.17
C THR A 7 78.56 28.74 -37.62
N THR A 8 79.13 27.64 -37.14
CA THR A 8 78.64 26.28 -37.46
C THR A 8 77.35 25.92 -36.70
N ILE A 9 77.14 26.43 -35.49
CA ILE A 9 75.89 26.21 -34.72
C ILE A 9 74.73 27.08 -35.26
N ALA A 10 75.00 28.31 -35.72
CA ALA A 10 73.98 29.18 -36.30
C ALA A 10 73.45 28.68 -37.66
N VAL A 11 74.31 28.07 -38.49
CA VAL A 11 73.91 27.49 -39.79
C VAL A 11 73.13 26.18 -39.60
N LEU A 12 73.43 25.38 -38.57
CA LEU A 12 72.67 24.17 -38.25
C LEU A 12 71.25 24.49 -37.73
N PHE A 13 71.08 25.58 -36.98
CA PHE A 13 69.76 26.02 -36.49
C PHE A 13 68.87 26.65 -37.60
N ALA A 14 69.49 27.28 -38.60
CA ALA A 14 68.79 27.83 -39.76
C ALA A 14 68.38 26.77 -40.81
N LEU A 15 69.10 25.64 -40.89
CA LEU A 15 68.77 24.53 -41.80
C LEU A 15 67.74 23.53 -41.22
N LEU A 16 67.56 23.50 -39.90
CA LEU A 16 66.51 22.70 -39.24
C LEU A 16 65.13 23.39 -39.19
N SER A 17 65.03 24.66 -39.59
CA SER A 17 63.78 25.43 -39.61
C SER A 17 63.07 25.45 -40.98
N ILE A 18 63.57 24.69 -41.97
CA ILE A 18 62.91 24.49 -43.27
C ILE A 18 62.83 23.00 -43.59
N ILE A 19 62.11 22.25 -42.75
CA ILE A 19 61.39 21.07 -43.20
C ILE A 19 59.93 21.49 -43.18
N PRO A 20 59.23 21.60 -44.33
CA PRO A 20 57.80 21.63 -44.30
C PRO A 20 57.37 20.27 -43.74
N SER A 21 57.08 20.23 -42.43
CA SER A 21 56.20 19.20 -41.92
C SER A 21 54.92 19.36 -42.72
N THR A 22 54.62 18.40 -43.59
CA THR A 22 53.30 18.25 -44.18
C THR A 22 52.35 17.94 -43.02
N ARG A 23 51.95 18.99 -42.29
CA ARG A 23 50.81 18.96 -41.39
C ARG A 23 49.64 18.59 -42.31
N ALA A 24 49.14 17.36 -42.18
CA ALA A 24 47.93 16.94 -42.85
C ALA A 24 46.85 17.97 -42.53
N ASN A 25 46.49 18.80 -43.50
CA ASN A 25 45.35 19.71 -43.40
C ASN A 25 44.13 18.83 -43.12
N GLY A 26 43.48 19.01 -41.97
CA GLY A 26 42.30 18.25 -41.58
C GLY A 26 41.26 18.29 -42.70
N THR A 27 40.87 17.12 -43.19
CA THR A 27 39.83 16.97 -44.19
C THR A 27 38.53 16.57 -43.51
N CYS A 28 37.41 16.96 -44.10
CA CYS A 28 36.10 16.45 -43.68
C CYS A 28 35.94 15.00 -44.18
N ILE A 29 35.03 14.25 -43.57
CA ILE A 29 34.60 12.93 -44.07
C ILE A 29 33.21 13.00 -44.75
N TRP A 30 32.42 13.99 -44.36
CA TRP A 30 31.09 14.27 -44.88
C TRP A 30 30.82 15.77 -44.96
N TYR A 31 29.79 16.13 -45.72
CA TYR A 31 29.22 17.48 -45.72
C TYR A 31 27.82 17.45 -46.34
N GLY A 32 26.80 17.81 -45.56
CA GLY A 32 25.41 17.83 -45.99
C GLY A 32 24.71 16.46 -45.92
N GLU A 33 23.41 16.48 -46.18
CA GLU A 33 22.51 15.31 -46.17
C GLU A 33 22.13 14.92 -47.61
N CYS A 34 22.24 13.63 -47.97
CA CYS A 34 22.09 13.16 -49.36
C CYS A 34 20.85 12.30 -49.60
N GLU A 35 20.51 11.42 -48.65
CA GLU A 35 19.53 10.36 -48.88
C GLU A 35 18.63 10.21 -47.64
N LYS A 36 17.32 10.31 -47.85
CA LYS A 36 16.32 10.12 -46.80
C LYS A 36 15.85 8.67 -46.83
N ILE A 37 15.97 7.98 -45.70
CA ILE A 37 15.46 6.61 -45.52
C ILE A 37 13.96 6.69 -45.18
N ASP A 38 13.60 7.56 -44.24
CA ASP A 38 12.21 7.86 -43.82
C ASP A 38 12.09 9.34 -43.40
N ALA A 39 10.92 9.78 -42.94
CA ALA A 39 10.66 11.15 -42.49
C ALA A 39 11.63 11.68 -41.42
N PHE A 40 12.26 10.79 -40.64
CA PHE A 40 13.14 11.14 -39.51
C PHE A 40 14.59 10.66 -39.68
N ARG A 41 14.91 9.87 -40.71
CA ARG A 41 16.23 9.23 -40.87
C ARG A 41 16.88 9.67 -42.17
N VAL A 42 17.99 10.38 -42.05
CA VAL A 42 18.73 10.93 -43.19
C VAL A 42 20.20 10.53 -43.12
N LEU A 43 20.78 10.22 -44.27
CA LEU A 43 22.18 9.83 -44.42
C LEU A 43 23.05 11.01 -44.85
N ASN A 44 24.24 11.09 -44.26
CA ASN A 44 25.23 12.09 -44.59
C ASN A 44 25.91 11.79 -45.94
N CYS A 45 26.16 12.85 -46.72
CA CYS A 45 26.90 12.79 -47.97
C CYS A 45 28.40 12.59 -47.72
N ARG A 46 29.04 11.67 -48.44
CA ARG A 46 30.51 11.54 -48.40
C ARG A 46 31.17 12.79 -48.98
N TYR A 47 32.13 13.37 -48.26
CA TYR A 47 32.88 14.54 -48.71
C TYR A 47 34.27 14.54 -48.08
N ASN A 48 35.32 14.47 -48.91
CA ASN A 48 36.71 14.41 -48.47
C ASN A 48 37.48 15.74 -48.65
N GLY A 49 36.75 16.86 -48.76
CA GLY A 49 37.36 18.18 -49.00
C GLY A 49 37.69 18.95 -47.71
N PRO A 50 38.21 20.19 -47.83
CA PRO A 50 38.49 21.03 -46.68
C PRO A 50 37.19 21.50 -45.98
N PRO A 51 37.27 21.87 -44.68
CA PRO A 51 36.17 22.49 -43.94
C PRO A 51 35.64 23.74 -44.62
N LYS A 52 34.32 23.96 -44.57
CA LYS A 52 33.65 25.12 -45.21
C LYS A 52 33.29 26.18 -44.17
N PRO A 53 33.29 27.48 -44.52
CA PRO A 53 32.88 28.53 -43.61
C PRO A 53 31.37 28.47 -43.33
N MET A 54 31.00 28.46 -42.05
CA MET A 54 29.62 28.54 -41.60
C MET A 54 29.19 30.00 -41.47
N THR A 55 28.25 30.43 -42.32
CA THR A 55 27.78 31.83 -42.39
C THR A 55 26.31 32.00 -42.00
N ASP A 56 25.56 30.90 -41.89
CA ASP A 56 24.14 30.94 -41.57
C ASP A 56 23.90 31.28 -40.08
N PRO A 57 23.13 32.34 -39.76
CA PRO A 57 22.93 32.78 -38.39
C PRO A 57 22.15 31.78 -37.52
N LYS A 58 21.22 31.01 -38.10
CA LYS A 58 20.44 30.01 -37.34
C LYS A 58 21.31 28.84 -36.90
N SER A 59 22.19 28.38 -37.79
CA SER A 59 23.15 27.32 -37.54
C SER A 59 24.18 27.71 -36.47
N ILE A 60 24.62 28.97 -36.47
CA ILE A 60 25.49 29.53 -35.44
C ILE A 60 24.78 29.61 -34.09
N ASP A 61 23.49 29.94 -34.07
CA ASP A 61 22.69 29.99 -32.85
C ASP A 61 22.51 28.59 -32.21
N VAL A 62 22.28 27.57 -33.03
CA VAL A 62 22.25 26.16 -32.58
C VAL A 62 23.58 25.75 -31.93
N LEU A 63 24.71 26.08 -32.57
CA LEU A 63 26.03 25.80 -32.02
C LEU A 63 26.31 26.60 -30.73
N LYS A 64 25.86 27.85 -30.65
CA LYS A 64 25.95 28.67 -29.42
C LYS A 64 25.09 28.11 -28.29
N THR A 65 23.96 27.51 -28.61
CA THR A 65 23.04 26.97 -27.61
C THR A 65 23.58 25.69 -26.99
N TRP A 66 24.05 24.75 -27.83
CA TRP A 66 24.43 23.42 -27.35
C TRP A 66 25.93 23.24 -27.10
N CYS A 67 26.78 23.98 -27.83
CA CYS A 67 28.23 23.77 -27.86
C CYS A 67 29.04 25.09 -27.96
N PRO A 68 28.92 26.04 -27.02
CA PRO A 68 29.73 27.27 -27.04
C PRO A 68 31.24 27.03 -27.11
N ASP A 69 31.73 25.98 -26.42
CA ASP A 69 33.16 25.67 -26.38
C ASP A 69 33.69 25.27 -27.75
N PHE A 70 32.87 24.59 -28.55
CA PHE A 70 33.22 24.24 -29.93
C PHE A 70 33.45 25.50 -30.80
N ILE A 71 32.67 26.56 -30.57
CA ILE A 71 32.85 27.84 -31.28
C ILE A 71 34.13 28.51 -30.80
N GLN A 72 34.39 28.53 -29.50
CA GLN A 72 35.60 29.14 -28.94
C GLN A 72 36.87 28.48 -29.49
N ASP A 73 36.89 27.14 -29.54
CA ASP A 73 38.06 26.37 -29.95
C ASP A 73 38.32 26.43 -31.47
N ASN A 74 37.27 26.57 -32.28
CA ASN A 74 37.37 26.48 -33.75
C ASN A 74 37.24 27.82 -34.49
N THR A 75 37.07 28.94 -33.80
CA THR A 75 37.03 30.26 -34.42
C THR A 75 38.44 30.86 -34.50
N LYS A 76 39.02 30.92 -35.70
CA LYS A 76 40.26 31.67 -35.94
C LYS A 76 39.97 33.18 -35.98
N ASP A 77 40.68 33.96 -35.15
CA ASP A 77 40.68 35.43 -35.13
C ASP A 77 39.30 36.13 -35.03
N GLY A 78 38.29 35.45 -34.48
CA GLY A 78 36.98 36.02 -34.19
C GLY A 78 36.06 36.28 -35.39
N LYS A 79 36.38 35.80 -36.61
CA LYS A 79 35.62 36.14 -37.83
C LYS A 79 35.12 34.98 -38.70
N THR A 80 35.79 33.83 -38.73
CA THR A 80 35.36 32.71 -39.61
C THR A 80 35.38 31.37 -38.88
N LEU A 81 34.21 30.79 -38.65
CA LEU A 81 34.03 29.44 -38.12
C LEU A 81 33.99 28.46 -39.29
N ASN A 82 34.98 27.57 -39.38
CA ASN A 82 35.02 26.54 -40.41
C ASN A 82 34.51 25.22 -39.84
N THR A 83 33.53 24.61 -40.50
CA THR A 83 32.91 23.35 -40.06
C THR A 83 32.83 22.33 -41.19
N CYS A 84 32.73 21.06 -40.81
CA CYS A 84 32.46 19.94 -41.72
C CYS A 84 30.96 19.59 -41.80
N CYS A 85 30.08 20.48 -41.35
CA CYS A 85 28.64 20.26 -41.37
C CYS A 85 27.89 21.37 -42.11
N GLY A 86 26.76 21.01 -42.72
CA GLY A 86 25.82 21.95 -43.35
C GLY A 86 24.70 22.41 -42.42
N VAL A 87 23.87 23.33 -42.92
CA VAL A 87 22.70 23.88 -42.20
C VAL A 87 21.69 22.79 -41.86
N ASP A 88 21.33 21.95 -42.83
CA ASP A 88 20.33 20.89 -42.63
C ASP A 88 20.80 19.87 -41.57
N GLN A 89 22.08 19.49 -41.61
CA GLN A 89 22.67 18.59 -40.62
C GLN A 89 22.60 19.16 -39.20
N LEU A 90 22.82 20.47 -39.03
CA LEU A 90 22.74 21.12 -37.72
C LEU A 90 21.30 21.23 -37.21
N LEU A 91 20.33 21.45 -38.09
CA LEU A 91 18.91 21.47 -37.71
C LEU A 91 18.44 20.07 -37.29
N THR A 92 18.77 19.04 -38.07
CA THR A 92 18.52 17.64 -37.72
C THR A 92 19.20 17.27 -36.39
N LEU A 93 20.46 17.70 -36.21
CA LEU A 93 21.20 17.52 -34.97
C LEU A 93 20.49 18.18 -33.78
N SER A 94 20.04 19.42 -33.92
CA SER A 94 19.33 20.13 -32.86
C SER A 94 18.08 19.38 -32.41
N THR A 95 17.30 18.82 -33.33
CA THR A 95 16.11 18.03 -32.96
C THR A 95 16.46 16.77 -32.17
N SER A 96 17.59 16.13 -32.49
CA SER A 96 18.07 14.93 -31.80
C SER A 96 18.65 15.27 -30.41
N ILE A 97 19.39 16.38 -30.30
CA ILE A 97 19.91 16.88 -29.02
C ILE A 97 18.75 17.28 -28.09
N VAL A 98 17.68 17.90 -28.59
CA VAL A 98 16.49 18.23 -27.79
C VAL A 98 15.85 16.97 -27.18
N GLN A 99 15.81 15.86 -27.93
CA GLN A 99 15.30 14.59 -27.39
C GLN A 99 16.18 14.05 -26.26
N ALA A 100 17.51 14.12 -26.41
CA ALA A 100 18.45 13.73 -25.34
C ALA A 100 18.39 14.69 -24.14
N ALA A 101 18.17 15.98 -24.37
CA ALA A 101 18.06 17.01 -23.34
C ALA A 101 16.86 16.75 -22.41
N ASN A 102 15.77 16.15 -22.89
CA ASN A 102 14.64 15.75 -22.03
C ASN A 102 15.07 14.84 -20.86
N PHE A 103 16.18 14.11 -21.01
CA PHE A 103 16.73 13.22 -19.98
C PHE A 103 17.93 13.83 -19.26
N LEU A 104 18.84 14.49 -19.99
CA LEU A 104 20.15 14.89 -19.45
C LEU A 104 20.23 16.36 -18.99
N HIS A 105 19.27 17.22 -19.36
CA HIS A 105 19.33 18.66 -19.10
C HIS A 105 19.29 19.04 -17.61
N ARG A 106 18.84 18.14 -16.72
CA ARG A 106 18.85 18.38 -15.27
C ARG A 106 20.26 18.56 -14.70
N CYS A 107 21.28 17.98 -15.32
CA CYS A 107 22.68 18.18 -14.97
C CYS A 107 23.39 18.95 -16.10
N PRO A 108 23.67 20.26 -15.91
CA PRO A 108 24.31 21.08 -16.94
C PRO A 108 25.68 20.55 -17.38
N SER A 109 26.49 20.04 -16.44
CA SER A 109 27.83 19.49 -16.71
C SER A 109 27.77 18.29 -17.64
N CYS A 110 26.87 17.34 -17.36
CA CYS A 110 26.56 16.20 -18.22
C CYS A 110 26.13 16.66 -19.62
N MET A 111 25.12 17.53 -19.69
CA MET A 111 24.56 17.98 -20.97
C MET A 111 25.60 18.73 -21.81
N ARG A 112 26.47 19.51 -21.18
CA ARG A 112 27.54 20.26 -21.85
C ARG A 112 28.60 19.33 -22.44
N THR A 113 29.08 18.36 -21.67
CA THR A 113 30.08 17.38 -22.16
C THR A 113 29.49 16.50 -23.27
N PHE A 114 28.24 16.05 -23.11
CA PHE A 114 27.54 15.28 -24.14
C PHE A 114 27.29 16.10 -25.42
N GLY A 115 26.80 17.34 -25.29
CA GLY A 115 26.58 18.26 -26.42
C GLY A 115 27.87 18.50 -27.20
N ARG A 116 28.98 18.81 -26.51
CA ARG A 116 30.30 18.99 -27.14
C ARG A 116 30.73 17.77 -27.95
N PHE A 117 30.60 16.57 -27.38
CA PHE A 117 30.91 15.32 -28.09
C PHE A 117 30.11 15.19 -29.39
N ILE A 118 28.80 15.47 -29.35
CA ILE A 118 27.93 15.40 -30.52
C ILE A 118 28.31 16.47 -31.57
N CYS A 119 28.65 17.69 -31.15
CA CYS A 119 29.12 18.74 -32.06
C CYS A 119 30.45 18.40 -32.73
N GLU A 120 31.41 17.83 -32.00
CA GLU A 120 32.70 17.39 -32.56
C GLU A 120 32.52 16.21 -33.52
N LEU A 121 31.63 15.26 -33.18
CA LEU A 121 31.25 14.17 -34.08
C LEU A 121 30.72 14.70 -35.43
N VAL A 122 29.83 15.70 -35.40
CA VAL A 122 29.11 16.16 -36.61
C VAL A 122 29.84 17.24 -37.40
N CYS A 123 30.47 18.19 -36.72
CA CYS A 123 30.91 19.45 -37.31
C CYS A 123 32.41 19.73 -37.25
N SER A 124 33.20 18.91 -36.55
CA SER A 124 34.62 19.20 -36.32
C SER A 124 35.39 19.43 -37.62
N PRO A 125 36.23 20.47 -37.70
CA PRO A 125 37.07 20.71 -38.88
C PRO A 125 38.17 19.66 -39.06
N MET A 126 38.39 18.79 -38.07
CA MET A 126 39.45 17.78 -38.05
C MET A 126 38.90 16.34 -38.03
N GLN A 127 37.68 16.15 -38.55
CA GLN A 127 36.98 14.85 -38.56
C GLN A 127 37.82 13.67 -39.07
N SER A 128 38.61 13.85 -40.14
CA SER A 128 39.43 12.79 -40.72
C SER A 128 40.49 12.23 -39.76
N GLN A 129 40.75 12.89 -38.63
CA GLN A 129 41.70 12.40 -37.64
C GLN A 129 41.12 11.31 -36.76
N PHE A 130 39.82 11.32 -36.47
CA PHE A 130 39.22 10.39 -35.52
C PHE A 130 38.01 9.63 -36.09
N MET A 131 37.69 9.83 -37.38
CA MET A 131 36.60 9.11 -38.05
C MET A 131 37.07 8.45 -39.34
N ASN A 132 36.58 7.24 -39.60
CA ASN A 132 36.83 6.51 -40.84
C ASN A 132 35.55 5.90 -41.41
N VAL A 133 35.32 6.03 -42.71
CA VAL A 133 34.11 5.50 -43.37
C VAL A 133 34.33 4.04 -43.76
N THR A 134 33.50 3.13 -43.25
CA THR A 134 33.64 1.68 -43.50
C THR A 134 32.71 1.19 -44.59
N LYS A 135 31.47 1.68 -44.66
CA LYS A 135 30.50 1.30 -45.71
C LYS A 135 29.74 2.49 -46.27
N LEU A 136 29.57 2.47 -47.58
CA LEU A 136 28.76 3.41 -48.35
C LEU A 136 27.50 2.71 -48.87
N THR A 137 26.49 3.50 -49.25
CA THR A 137 25.32 3.01 -49.99
C THR A 137 25.74 2.47 -51.37
N LYS A 138 24.90 1.66 -52.02
CA LYS A 138 25.15 1.09 -53.36
C LYS A 138 25.48 2.13 -54.43
N THR A 139 25.01 3.37 -54.26
CA THR A 139 25.29 4.53 -55.11
C THR A 139 26.65 5.18 -54.85
N GLY A 140 27.33 4.84 -53.74
CA GLY A 140 28.62 5.38 -53.33
C GLY A 140 28.59 6.80 -52.76
N THR A 141 27.43 7.46 -52.74
CA THR A 141 27.28 8.88 -52.36
C THR A 141 26.99 9.10 -50.88
N SER A 142 26.28 8.17 -50.22
CA SER A 142 25.84 8.29 -48.82
C SER A 142 26.61 7.33 -47.90
N ILE A 143 26.84 7.75 -46.66
CA ILE A 143 27.55 6.95 -45.64
C ILE A 143 26.56 6.07 -44.87
N ARG A 144 26.86 4.77 -44.78
CA ARG A 144 26.00 3.78 -44.08
C ARG A 144 26.62 3.27 -42.79
N GLU A 145 27.95 3.13 -42.75
CA GLU A 145 28.68 2.70 -41.57
C GLU A 145 30.01 3.45 -41.49
N LEU A 146 30.38 3.85 -40.28
CA LEU A 146 31.65 4.50 -39.99
C LEU A 146 32.17 4.09 -38.61
N ASP A 147 33.48 4.19 -38.45
CA ASP A 147 34.18 3.97 -37.20
C ASP A 147 34.60 5.32 -36.62
N PHE A 148 34.30 5.53 -35.33
CA PHE A 148 34.67 6.70 -34.56
C PHE A 148 35.64 6.28 -33.46
N TYR A 149 36.89 6.72 -33.54
CA TYR A 149 37.92 6.41 -32.58
C TYR A 149 37.90 7.44 -31.44
N ILE A 150 37.62 6.99 -30.23
CA ILE A 150 37.42 7.84 -29.06
C ILE A 150 38.26 7.35 -27.90
N SER A 151 38.80 8.27 -27.11
CA SER A 151 39.55 7.92 -25.91
C SER A 151 38.64 7.26 -24.88
N ASP A 152 39.11 6.15 -24.31
CA ASP A 152 38.40 5.40 -23.27
C ASP A 152 38.10 6.25 -22.03
N SER A 153 39.08 7.06 -21.61
CA SER A 153 38.91 7.98 -20.47
C SER A 153 37.87 9.06 -20.75
N TYR A 154 37.77 9.54 -22.00
CA TYR A 154 36.75 10.51 -22.38
C TYR A 154 35.35 9.88 -22.36
N MET A 155 35.18 8.69 -22.95
CA MET A 155 33.91 7.95 -22.90
C MET A 155 33.44 7.74 -21.46
N GLN A 156 34.36 7.30 -20.60
CA GLN A 156 34.07 7.03 -19.19
C GLN A 156 33.73 8.32 -18.45
N GLY A 157 34.45 9.41 -18.69
CA GLY A 157 34.17 10.71 -18.10
C GLY A 157 32.80 11.28 -18.51
N VAL A 158 32.40 11.16 -19.78
CA VAL A 158 31.04 11.57 -20.21
C VAL A 158 29.99 10.75 -19.48
N TYR A 159 30.18 9.43 -19.41
CA TYR A 159 29.25 8.54 -18.70
C TYR A 159 29.15 8.87 -17.21
N ASP A 160 30.28 9.05 -16.51
CA ASP A 160 30.32 9.33 -15.09
C ASP A 160 29.68 10.68 -14.73
N SER A 161 29.78 11.69 -15.61
CA SER A 161 29.09 12.96 -15.44
C SER A 161 27.56 12.84 -15.50
N CYS A 162 27.04 11.80 -16.17
CA CYS A 162 25.62 11.63 -16.50
C CYS A 162 24.94 10.45 -15.78
N LYS A 163 25.69 9.54 -15.16
CA LYS A 163 25.17 8.26 -14.65
C LYS A 163 24.10 8.39 -13.58
N SER A 164 24.16 9.45 -12.76
CA SER A 164 23.27 9.68 -11.62
C SER A 164 22.10 10.62 -11.93
N VAL A 165 21.95 11.08 -13.17
CA VAL A 165 20.88 12.03 -13.53
C VAL A 165 19.53 11.35 -13.40
N SER A 166 18.61 11.95 -12.64
CA SER A 166 17.28 11.40 -12.38
C SER A 166 16.26 11.80 -13.45
N ASN A 167 15.37 10.88 -13.81
CA ASN A 167 14.23 11.12 -14.68
C ASN A 167 12.94 11.22 -13.85
N PRO A 168 12.39 12.42 -13.60
CA PRO A 168 11.23 12.60 -12.73
C PRO A 168 9.94 11.98 -13.28
N ALA A 169 9.85 11.72 -14.58
CA ALA A 169 8.68 11.08 -15.18
C ALA A 169 8.57 9.59 -14.81
N THR A 170 9.71 8.91 -14.62
CA THR A 170 9.77 7.49 -14.27
C THR A 170 10.17 7.24 -12.81
N GLY A 171 10.73 8.25 -12.14
CA GLY A 171 11.33 8.10 -10.81
C GLY A 171 12.66 7.34 -10.82
N GLU A 172 13.20 7.00 -11.99
CA GLU A 172 14.44 6.23 -12.17
C GLU A 172 15.58 7.07 -12.77
N LEU A 173 16.75 6.49 -13.02
CA LEU A 173 17.87 7.17 -13.66
C LEU A 173 17.61 7.36 -15.17
N ALA A 174 18.04 8.50 -15.71
CA ALA A 174 18.00 8.79 -17.14
C ALA A 174 18.72 7.72 -17.97
N MET A 175 19.87 7.23 -17.49
CA MET A 175 20.66 6.19 -18.14
C MET A 175 19.90 4.87 -18.32
N ASP A 176 18.96 4.55 -17.45
CA ASP A 176 18.18 3.32 -17.56
C ASP A 176 17.28 3.33 -18.79
N VAL A 177 16.83 4.52 -19.20
CA VAL A 177 16.03 4.73 -20.41
C VAL A 177 16.91 4.75 -21.66
N ILE A 178 18.06 5.44 -21.60
CA ILE A 178 18.90 5.72 -22.78
C ILE A 178 20.08 4.76 -23.00
N CYS A 179 20.23 3.70 -22.18
CA CYS A 179 21.33 2.73 -22.26
C CYS A 179 20.87 1.31 -22.63
N SER A 180 20.08 1.17 -23.70
CA SER A 180 19.56 -0.12 -24.20
C SER A 180 18.85 -0.99 -23.17
N GLY A 181 18.45 -0.42 -22.02
CA GLY A 181 17.89 -1.13 -20.90
C GLY A 181 18.82 -2.16 -20.25
N ALA A 182 20.12 -1.90 -20.08
CA ALA A 182 21.00 -2.79 -19.32
C ALA A 182 20.99 -2.43 -17.81
N ILE A 183 20.71 -3.40 -16.92
CA ILE A 183 20.84 -3.24 -15.43
C ILE A 183 22.23 -2.75 -15.03
N SER A 184 23.26 -3.16 -15.78
CA SER A 184 24.62 -2.65 -15.68
C SER A 184 24.94 -1.83 -16.93
N CYS A 185 24.42 -0.62 -17.00
CA CYS A 185 24.91 0.34 -17.97
C CYS A 185 26.40 0.63 -17.69
N SER A 186 27.19 0.65 -18.75
CA SER A 186 28.57 1.09 -18.72
C SER A 186 28.78 2.06 -19.87
N ALA A 187 29.83 2.88 -19.82
CA ALA A 187 30.15 3.81 -20.89
C ALA A 187 30.17 3.10 -22.26
N HIS A 188 30.82 1.95 -22.38
CA HIS A 188 30.86 1.18 -23.63
C HIS A 188 29.48 0.75 -24.14
N LYS A 189 28.60 0.27 -23.24
CA LYS A 189 27.25 -0.17 -23.62
C LYS A 189 26.40 1.02 -24.07
N TRP A 190 26.49 2.14 -23.37
CA TRP A 190 25.77 3.35 -23.72
C TRP A 190 26.19 3.89 -25.09
N PHE A 191 27.49 4.06 -25.33
CA PHE A 191 27.98 4.51 -26.64
C PHE A 191 27.66 3.51 -27.75
N ARG A 192 27.78 2.20 -27.50
CA ARG A 192 27.35 1.18 -28.46
C ARG A 192 25.86 1.31 -28.82
N PHE A 193 25.01 1.62 -27.85
CA PHE A 193 23.60 1.90 -28.09
C PHE A 193 23.41 3.17 -28.90
N LEU A 194 24.08 4.28 -28.57
CA LEU A 194 24.02 5.53 -29.35
C LEU A 194 24.36 5.29 -30.83
N GLY A 195 25.37 4.46 -31.11
CA GLY A 195 25.82 4.18 -32.47
C GLY A 195 25.01 3.11 -33.23
N LYS A 196 24.20 2.31 -32.54
CA LYS A 196 23.40 1.20 -33.10
C LYS A 196 21.92 1.28 -32.71
N ASN A 197 21.41 2.49 -32.54
CA ASN A 197 20.01 2.74 -32.17
C ASN A 197 19.09 2.61 -33.41
N PRO A 198 17.92 1.95 -33.32
CA PRO A 198 16.89 1.94 -34.38
C PRO A 198 16.50 3.30 -34.96
N TYR A 199 16.61 4.37 -34.17
CA TYR A 199 16.28 5.75 -34.59
C TYR A 199 17.38 6.40 -35.43
N LEU A 200 18.61 5.84 -35.47
CA LEU A 200 19.71 6.37 -36.27
C LEU A 200 19.64 5.83 -37.72
N GLY A 201 19.87 6.70 -38.71
CA GLY A 201 19.81 6.32 -40.14
C GLY A 201 21.02 5.50 -40.63
N PHE A 202 22.16 5.60 -39.94
CA PHE A 202 23.42 4.92 -40.25
C PHE A 202 24.02 4.34 -38.97
N ILE A 203 25.03 3.48 -39.10
CA ILE A 203 25.70 2.86 -37.95
C ILE A 203 27.01 3.59 -37.64
N ILE A 204 27.22 3.91 -36.37
CA ILE A 204 28.48 4.44 -35.85
C ILE A 204 29.09 3.40 -34.91
N ASN A 205 30.27 2.90 -35.24
CA ASN A 205 31.03 2.04 -34.34
C ASN A 205 31.97 2.93 -33.50
N TYR A 206 31.63 3.13 -32.23
CA TYR A 206 32.53 3.79 -31.29
C TYR A 206 33.61 2.81 -30.82
N ILE A 207 34.86 3.09 -31.16
CA ILE A 207 36.01 2.23 -30.85
C ILE A 207 36.81 2.90 -29.72
N PRO A 208 36.83 2.32 -28.51
CA PRO A 208 37.58 2.87 -27.38
C PRO A 208 39.09 2.66 -27.56
N VAL A 209 39.89 3.69 -27.29
CA VAL A 209 41.35 3.67 -27.34
C VAL A 209 41.91 3.81 -25.92
N ILE A 210 42.57 2.76 -25.41
CA ILE A 210 42.92 2.59 -23.98
C ILE A 210 44.30 3.17 -23.61
N LYS A 211 45.26 3.25 -24.54
CA LYS A 211 46.59 3.88 -24.33
C LYS A 211 47.28 4.21 -25.65
N THR A 212 48.05 5.29 -25.61
CA THR A 212 48.66 6.06 -26.71
C THR A 212 49.66 5.28 -27.57
N ASP A 213 49.31 5.17 -28.85
CA ASP A 213 50.23 5.09 -30.01
C ASP A 213 49.45 5.28 -31.32
N ASN A 214 48.11 5.24 -31.28
CA ASN A 214 47.28 5.56 -32.43
C ASN A 214 47.01 7.09 -32.47
N PRO A 215 47.55 7.84 -33.45
CA PRO A 215 47.30 9.28 -33.59
C PRO A 215 45.87 9.59 -34.03
N GLN A 216 45.05 8.57 -34.32
CA GLN A 216 43.66 8.70 -34.72
C GLN A 216 42.71 8.50 -33.54
N GLN A 217 42.56 9.49 -32.65
CA GLN A 217 41.56 9.45 -31.59
C GLN A 217 41.03 10.83 -31.22
N PHE A 218 39.74 10.89 -30.84
CA PHE A 218 39.14 12.06 -30.25
C PHE A 218 39.40 12.10 -28.74
N VAL A 219 39.93 13.24 -28.26
CA VAL A 219 40.12 13.57 -26.85
C VAL A 219 39.55 14.97 -26.62
N GLY A 220 38.66 15.12 -25.64
CA GLY A 220 38.10 16.40 -25.21
C GLY A 220 38.18 16.59 -23.70
N PRO A 221 37.94 17.81 -23.18
CA PRO A 221 37.77 18.03 -21.75
C PRO A 221 36.41 17.50 -21.27
N VAL A 222 36.41 16.85 -20.11
CA VAL A 222 35.21 16.37 -19.41
C VAL A 222 34.97 17.26 -18.21
N ILE A 223 33.73 17.70 -18.01
CA ILE A 223 33.34 18.49 -16.83
C ILE A 223 32.72 17.51 -15.82
N PRO A 224 33.34 17.27 -14.65
CA PRO A 224 32.77 16.39 -13.64
C PRO A 224 31.47 17.00 -13.08
N CYS A 225 30.55 16.15 -12.61
CA CYS A 225 29.20 16.60 -12.25
C CYS A 225 29.17 17.51 -11.01
N ASN A 226 30.20 17.43 -10.16
CA ASN A 226 30.38 18.29 -8.98
C ASN A 226 30.95 19.68 -9.29
N GLN A 227 31.34 19.96 -10.54
CA GLN A 227 31.86 21.25 -10.95
C GLN A 227 30.85 22.04 -11.79
N PRO A 228 30.76 23.37 -11.59
CA PRO A 228 29.96 24.23 -12.45
C PRO A 228 30.60 24.34 -13.86
N VAL A 229 29.75 24.47 -14.88
CA VAL A 229 30.19 24.64 -16.28
C VAL A 229 30.77 26.03 -16.52
N ASP A 230 30.07 27.06 -16.06
CA ASP A 230 30.41 28.48 -16.16
C ASP A 230 30.16 29.19 -14.83
N ASN A 231 30.71 30.39 -14.63
CA ASN A 231 30.45 31.24 -13.44
C ASN A 231 28.96 31.59 -13.22
N LYS A 232 28.10 31.35 -14.21
CA LYS A 232 26.65 31.61 -14.16
C LYS A 232 25.83 30.36 -13.82
N THR A 233 26.39 29.17 -13.98
CA THR A 233 25.69 27.90 -13.77
C THR A 233 26.20 27.24 -12.51
N THR A 234 25.33 26.70 -11.67
CA THR A 234 25.74 25.90 -10.52
C THR A 234 26.16 24.50 -10.96
N ALA A 235 26.93 23.81 -10.12
CA ALA A 235 27.17 22.39 -10.25
C ALA A 235 25.85 21.59 -10.20
N CYS A 236 25.89 20.32 -10.61
CA CYS A 236 24.72 19.47 -10.59
C CYS A 236 24.24 19.22 -9.15
N SER A 237 22.92 19.04 -8.98
CA SER A 237 22.36 18.78 -7.65
C SER A 237 22.81 17.41 -7.14
N CYS A 238 22.88 17.23 -5.81
CA CYS A 238 23.20 15.93 -5.19
C CYS A 238 22.25 14.80 -5.63
N MET A 239 20.98 15.12 -5.94
CA MET A 239 20.02 14.12 -6.48
C MET A 239 20.40 13.62 -7.87
N ASP A 240 21.11 14.45 -8.66
CA ASP A 240 21.49 14.15 -10.04
C ASP A 240 23.00 13.83 -10.18
N CYS A 241 23.77 13.95 -9.08
CA CYS A 241 25.21 13.71 -9.00
C CYS A 241 25.61 13.39 -7.55
N GLU A 242 25.92 12.12 -7.27
CA GLU A 242 26.30 11.66 -5.92
C GLU A 242 27.58 12.35 -5.41
N GLU A 243 28.52 12.68 -6.30
CA GLU A 243 29.77 13.37 -5.95
C GLU A 243 29.55 14.83 -5.47
N SER A 244 28.36 15.38 -5.71
CA SER A 244 27.97 16.71 -5.19
C SER A 244 27.34 16.64 -3.80
N CYS A 245 27.09 15.44 -3.27
CA CYS A 245 26.46 15.26 -1.98
C CYS A 245 27.44 15.53 -0.84
N PRO A 246 27.05 16.30 0.19
CA PRO A 246 27.78 16.26 1.45
C PRO A 246 27.67 14.83 2.00
N LEU A 247 28.77 14.32 2.58
CA LEU A 247 28.72 13.05 3.31
C LEU A 247 27.65 13.18 4.41
N PRO A 248 26.61 12.32 4.42
CA PRO A 248 25.54 12.46 5.39
C PRO A 248 26.09 12.26 6.79
N ASP A 249 25.71 13.15 7.72
CA ASP A 249 25.81 12.84 9.14
C ASP A 249 25.06 11.53 9.39
N LYS A 250 25.66 10.61 10.17
CA LYS A 250 25.04 9.31 10.47
C LYS A 250 23.59 9.54 10.91
N ILE A 251 22.64 9.03 10.14
CA ILE A 251 21.21 9.09 10.46
C ILE A 251 21.07 8.49 11.86
N GLN A 252 20.84 9.33 12.86
CA GLN A 252 20.50 8.85 14.19
C GLN A 252 19.18 8.12 14.02
N GLU A 253 19.19 6.80 14.26
CA GLU A 253 17.96 6.03 14.32
C GLU A 253 16.97 6.79 15.21
N PRO A 254 15.70 6.95 14.78
CA PRO A 254 14.72 7.68 15.56
C PRO A 254 14.75 7.12 16.97
N GLN A 255 15.09 7.98 17.94
CA GLN A 255 15.17 7.58 19.34
C GLN A 255 13.85 6.87 19.67
N LYS A 256 13.93 5.56 19.95
CA LYS A 256 12.80 4.78 20.46
C LYS A 256 12.15 5.59 21.58
N LEU A 257 10.82 5.70 21.52
CA LEU A 257 9.97 6.48 22.42
C LEU A 257 10.65 6.76 23.76
N VAL A 258 10.97 8.04 23.99
CA VAL A 258 11.66 8.61 25.16
C VAL A 258 11.67 7.68 26.38
N ASN A 259 12.73 6.91 26.52
CA ASN A 259 13.00 6.11 27.72
C ASN A 259 13.47 7.07 28.83
N VAL A 260 12.66 7.30 29.85
CA VAL A 260 13.16 7.92 31.09
C VAL A 260 13.90 6.82 31.85
N ALA A 261 15.23 6.94 31.97
CA ALA A 261 16.11 5.97 32.65
C ALA A 261 16.13 4.53 32.06
N GLY A 262 15.90 4.38 30.75
CA GLY A 262 16.00 3.07 30.07
C GLY A 262 14.77 2.17 30.22
N ILE A 263 13.70 2.66 30.83
CA ILE A 263 12.43 1.95 31.02
C ILE A 263 11.36 2.68 30.20
N GLU A 264 10.53 1.92 29.46
CA GLU A 264 9.46 2.49 28.65
C GLU A 264 8.49 3.30 29.52
N ILE A 265 8.00 4.46 29.05
CA ILE A 265 7.07 5.31 29.81
C ILE A 265 5.83 4.52 30.27
N VAL A 266 5.36 3.58 29.46
CA VAL A 266 4.22 2.71 29.80
C VAL A 266 4.54 1.85 31.02
N THR A 267 5.73 1.25 31.09
CA THR A 267 6.14 0.41 32.22
C THR A 267 6.42 1.24 33.47
N MET A 268 6.97 2.45 33.33
CA MET A 268 7.07 3.38 34.46
C MET A 268 5.69 3.81 34.99
N SER A 269 4.75 4.14 34.10
CA SER A 269 3.40 4.56 34.49
C SER A 269 2.64 3.43 35.19
N SER A 270 2.79 2.18 34.75
CA SER A 270 2.15 1.02 35.38
C SER A 270 2.76 0.69 36.74
N VAL A 271 4.08 0.82 36.90
CA VAL A 271 4.75 0.65 38.20
C VAL A 271 4.35 1.75 39.18
N ILE A 272 4.26 3.00 38.74
CA ILE A 272 3.80 4.12 39.58
C ILE A 272 2.37 3.87 40.06
N LEU A 273 1.47 3.46 39.15
CA LEU A 273 0.10 3.13 39.50
C LEU A 273 0.03 1.96 40.49
N PHE A 274 0.83 0.92 40.28
CA PHE A 274 0.91 -0.24 41.16
C PHE A 274 1.40 0.14 42.56
N CYS A 275 2.47 0.93 42.66
CA CYS A 275 2.98 1.47 43.92
C CYS A 275 1.93 2.35 44.62
N PHE A 276 1.20 3.18 43.87
CA PHE A 276 0.14 4.01 44.42
C PHE A 276 -1.00 3.17 45.01
N ILE A 277 -1.45 2.13 44.30
CA ILE A 277 -2.49 1.20 44.78
C ILE A 277 -2.01 0.45 46.03
N ILE A 278 -0.77 -0.05 46.03
CA ILE A 278 -0.19 -0.70 47.22
C ILE A 278 -0.07 0.28 48.39
N SER A 279 0.27 1.54 48.13
CA SER A 279 0.37 2.56 49.19
C SER A 279 -0.99 2.90 49.79
N ILE A 280 -2.04 2.97 48.97
CA ILE A 280 -3.43 3.10 49.46
C ILE A 280 -3.83 1.86 50.27
N PHE A 281 -3.51 0.65 49.79
CA PHE A 281 -3.85 -0.59 50.47
C PHE A 281 -3.11 -0.74 51.81
N THR A 282 -1.81 -0.50 51.83
CA THR A 282 -0.98 -0.53 53.06
C THR A 282 -1.37 0.60 54.01
N GLY A 283 -1.68 1.79 53.49
CA GLY A 283 -2.24 2.90 54.27
C GLY A 283 -3.58 2.52 54.92
N PHE A 284 -4.46 1.84 54.20
CA PHE A 284 -5.73 1.35 54.72
C PHE A 284 -5.54 0.26 55.79
N VAL A 285 -4.63 -0.69 55.57
CA VAL A 285 -4.29 -1.75 56.55
C VAL A 285 -3.63 -1.14 57.79
N CYS A 286 -2.66 -0.24 57.61
CA CYS A 286 -1.97 0.42 58.72
C CYS A 286 -2.93 1.35 59.50
N PHE A 287 -3.84 2.07 58.83
CA PHE A 287 -4.89 2.86 59.48
C PHE A 287 -5.85 1.97 60.27
N LYS A 288 -6.23 0.81 59.72
CA LYS A 288 -7.04 -0.20 60.43
C LYS A 288 -6.28 -0.76 61.65
N ASP A 289 -4.99 -1.06 61.51
CA ASP A 289 -4.16 -1.58 62.60
C ASP A 289 -3.86 -0.52 63.67
N LEU A 290 -3.69 0.75 63.30
CA LEU A 290 -3.60 1.89 64.23
C LEU A 290 -4.92 2.10 64.98
N LEU A 291 -6.07 1.99 64.30
CA LEU A 291 -7.39 2.02 64.95
C LEU A 291 -7.63 0.80 65.86
N MET A 292 -7.05 -0.36 65.54
CA MET A 292 -7.14 -1.57 66.35
C MET A 292 -6.16 -1.55 67.54
N ASN A 293 -4.95 -1.01 67.39
CA ASN A 293 -3.96 -0.86 68.46
C ASN A 293 -4.26 0.34 69.38
N GLY A 294 -4.93 1.39 68.88
CA GLY A 294 -5.44 2.50 69.68
C GLY A 294 -6.53 2.09 70.69
N LYS A 295 -7.14 0.90 70.52
CA LYS A 295 -8.18 0.37 71.44
C LYS A 295 -7.67 -0.08 72.81
N LYS A 296 -6.37 0.06 73.12
CA LYS A 296 -5.86 -0.17 74.49
C LYS A 296 -5.92 1.05 75.42
N LYS A 297 -6.24 2.27 74.96
CA LYS A 297 -6.44 3.42 75.85
C LYS A 297 -7.41 4.48 75.30
N LYS A 298 -8.53 4.62 76.02
CA LYS A 298 -9.56 5.69 76.01
C LYS A 298 -10.61 5.71 74.89
N ASN A 299 -11.87 5.56 75.34
CA ASN A 299 -13.14 6.05 74.81
C ASN A 299 -13.17 6.56 73.36
N ASP A 300 -13.28 5.62 72.42
CA ASP A 300 -13.64 5.90 71.02
C ASP A 300 -14.93 5.16 70.60
N LYS A 301 -15.89 5.06 71.54
CA LYS A 301 -17.24 4.57 71.22
C LYS A 301 -17.90 5.48 70.17
N HIS A 302 -17.73 6.80 70.21
CA HIS A 302 -18.52 7.70 69.35
C HIS A 302 -18.16 7.65 67.86
N LYS A 303 -16.88 7.55 67.45
CA LYS A 303 -16.49 7.57 66.03
C LYS A 303 -16.73 6.22 65.33
N TYR A 304 -16.51 5.11 66.04
CA TYR A 304 -16.85 3.77 65.57
C TYR A 304 -18.37 3.60 65.50
N ILE A 305 -19.12 4.07 66.52
CA ILE A 305 -20.58 4.14 66.49
C ILE A 305 -21.03 5.00 65.31
N VAL A 306 -20.46 6.18 65.02
CA VAL A 306 -20.95 7.00 63.89
C VAL A 306 -20.69 6.33 62.52
N ALA A 307 -19.53 5.73 62.27
CA ALA A 307 -19.26 5.04 61.01
C ALA A 307 -20.06 3.73 60.86
N GLU A 308 -20.17 2.95 61.94
CA GLU A 308 -20.99 1.73 62.00
C GLU A 308 -22.47 2.06 61.91
N HIS A 309 -22.93 3.13 62.55
CA HIS A 309 -24.31 3.62 62.50
C HIS A 309 -24.62 4.25 61.15
N THR A 310 -23.66 4.87 60.45
CA THR A 310 -23.83 5.37 59.08
C THR A 310 -23.88 4.22 58.07
N LYS A 311 -23.04 3.19 58.23
CA LYS A 311 -23.07 1.95 57.41
C LYS A 311 -24.35 1.15 57.66
N THR A 312 -24.76 1.03 58.91
CA THR A 312 -26.03 0.41 59.32
C THR A 312 -27.22 1.24 58.84
N LYS A 313 -27.15 2.58 58.87
CA LYS A 313 -28.21 3.48 58.38
C LYS A 313 -28.36 3.41 56.86
N HIS A 314 -27.28 3.44 56.08
CA HIS A 314 -27.34 3.29 54.62
C HIS A 314 -27.84 1.91 54.21
N LYS A 315 -27.35 0.85 54.89
CA LYS A 315 -27.84 -0.51 54.69
C LYS A 315 -29.34 -0.59 55.01
N ASN A 316 -29.77 -0.09 56.16
CA ASN A 316 -31.19 -0.08 56.54
C ASN A 316 -32.05 0.75 55.58
N ILE A 317 -31.53 1.85 55.02
CA ILE A 317 -32.25 2.65 54.00
C ILE A 317 -32.43 1.84 52.73
N LEU A 318 -31.36 1.25 52.19
CA LEU A 318 -31.40 0.48 50.94
C LEU A 318 -32.28 -0.77 51.10
N GLU A 319 -32.17 -1.48 52.22
CA GLU A 319 -33.06 -2.59 52.59
C GLU A 319 -34.53 -2.13 52.67
N THR A 320 -34.82 -0.96 53.27
CA THR A 320 -36.18 -0.41 53.34
C THR A 320 -36.73 -0.03 51.96
N VAL A 321 -35.89 0.53 51.08
CA VAL A 321 -36.26 0.88 49.70
C VAL A 321 -36.58 -0.39 48.92
N PHE A 322 -35.72 -1.41 48.94
CA PHE A 322 -35.97 -2.68 48.26
C PHE A 322 -37.14 -3.45 48.85
N TYR A 323 -37.39 -3.35 50.16
CA TYR A 323 -38.60 -3.87 50.78
C TYR A 323 -39.86 -3.24 50.16
N LYS A 324 -39.89 -1.91 50.07
CA LYS A 324 -41.03 -1.17 49.48
C LYS A 324 -41.21 -1.47 47.99
N ILE A 325 -40.12 -1.53 47.23
CA ILE A 325 -40.13 -1.87 45.79
C ILE A 325 -40.68 -3.28 45.59
N GLY A 326 -40.16 -4.26 46.34
CA GLY A 326 -40.59 -5.65 46.25
C GLY A 326 -42.07 -5.82 46.61
N LYS A 327 -42.50 -5.21 47.73
CA LYS A 327 -43.92 -5.22 48.14
C LYS A 327 -44.83 -4.55 47.10
N TYR A 328 -44.40 -3.43 46.52
CA TYR A 328 -45.18 -2.71 45.52
C TYR A 328 -45.42 -3.56 44.26
N PHE A 329 -44.35 -4.11 43.67
CA PHE A 329 -44.49 -4.92 42.46
C PHE A 329 -45.12 -6.29 42.72
N ALA A 330 -44.92 -6.89 43.90
CA ALA A 330 -45.56 -8.15 44.27
C ALA A 330 -47.07 -8.00 44.57
N SER A 331 -47.50 -6.88 45.18
CA SER A 331 -48.92 -6.62 45.44
C SER A 331 -49.73 -6.30 44.18
N ARG A 332 -49.09 -5.66 43.18
CA ARG A 332 -49.69 -5.26 41.90
C ARG A 332 -49.07 -5.99 40.70
N SER A 333 -48.89 -7.30 40.81
CA SER A 333 -48.17 -8.11 39.82
C SER A 333 -48.71 -8.00 38.38
N HIS A 334 -50.03 -7.97 38.19
CA HIS A 334 -50.63 -7.83 36.85
C HIS A 334 -50.33 -6.47 36.19
N ILE A 335 -50.33 -5.38 36.98
CA ILE A 335 -50.01 -4.04 36.48
C ILE A 335 -48.52 -3.94 36.14
N SER A 336 -47.66 -4.53 36.98
CA SER A 336 -46.21 -4.60 36.74
C SER A 336 -45.88 -5.28 35.40
N LEU A 337 -46.54 -6.42 35.12
CA LEU A 337 -46.37 -7.16 33.87
C LEU A 337 -46.83 -6.34 32.66
N MET A 338 -48.02 -5.74 32.73
CA MET A 338 -48.56 -4.92 31.64
C MET A 338 -47.66 -3.72 31.32
N MET A 339 -47.15 -3.05 32.36
CA MET A 339 -46.20 -1.93 32.20
C MET A 339 -44.88 -2.37 31.58
N SER A 340 -44.36 -3.53 32.00
CA SER A 340 -43.10 -4.08 31.47
C SER A 340 -43.25 -4.48 30.00
N VAL A 341 -44.36 -5.12 29.63
CA VAL A 341 -44.65 -5.45 28.23
C VAL A 341 -44.80 -4.19 27.38
N CYS A 342 -45.50 -3.17 27.87
CA CYS A 342 -45.64 -1.88 27.19
C CYS A 342 -44.28 -1.18 26.98
N LEU A 343 -43.41 -1.22 27.98
CA LEU A 343 -42.04 -0.69 27.87
C LEU A 343 -41.24 -1.45 26.80
N ILE A 344 -41.29 -2.79 26.84
CA ILE A 344 -40.57 -3.64 25.89
C ILE A 344 -41.04 -3.36 24.46
N THR A 345 -42.36 -3.32 24.21
CA THR A 345 -42.88 -3.08 22.87
C THR A 345 -42.55 -1.68 22.35
N THR A 346 -42.61 -0.66 23.21
CA THR A 346 -42.28 0.72 22.84
C THR A 346 -40.82 0.86 22.45
N LEU A 347 -39.89 0.30 23.25
CA LEU A 347 -38.46 0.36 22.95
C LEU A 347 -38.09 -0.51 21.75
N SER A 348 -38.70 -1.69 21.61
CA SER A 348 -38.45 -2.60 20.48
C SER A 348 -38.82 -1.99 19.13
N HIS A 349 -39.77 -1.05 19.09
CA HIS A 349 -40.10 -0.34 17.85
C HIS A 349 -38.89 0.39 17.24
N GLY A 350 -37.93 0.80 18.08
CA GLY A 350 -36.68 1.43 17.64
C GLY A 350 -35.81 0.58 16.73
N ILE A 351 -36.03 -0.75 16.68
CA ILE A 351 -35.28 -1.67 15.83
C ILE A 351 -35.45 -1.32 14.34
N HIS A 352 -36.60 -0.77 13.95
CA HIS A 352 -36.83 -0.35 12.55
C HIS A 352 -35.90 0.78 12.09
N TYR A 353 -35.34 1.57 13.00
CA TYR A 353 -34.48 2.71 12.69
C TYR A 353 -32.99 2.36 12.76
N ILE A 354 -32.64 1.10 13.02
CA ILE A 354 -31.26 0.66 13.17
C ILE A 354 -30.53 0.67 11.83
N LYS A 355 -29.32 1.23 11.85
CA LYS A 355 -28.34 1.12 10.77
C LYS A 355 -27.24 0.15 11.18
N ILE A 356 -27.07 -0.92 10.42
CA ILE A 356 -25.99 -1.91 10.63
C ILE A 356 -24.74 -1.46 9.85
N THR A 357 -23.59 -1.42 10.53
CA THR A 357 -22.29 -1.09 9.93
C THR A 357 -21.46 -2.37 9.77
N ILE A 358 -21.09 -2.67 8.52
CA ILE A 358 -20.26 -3.83 8.13
C ILE A 358 -18.86 -3.39 7.66
N ASP A 359 -18.72 -2.12 7.22
CA ASP A 359 -17.46 -1.60 6.70
C ASP A 359 -16.38 -1.59 7.80
N PRO A 360 -15.26 -2.31 7.63
CA PRO A 360 -14.21 -2.39 8.64
C PRO A 360 -13.62 -1.02 8.98
N VAL A 361 -13.54 -0.09 8.03
CA VAL A 361 -12.93 1.21 8.28
C VAL A 361 -13.80 2.05 9.21
N ASP A 362 -15.13 1.97 9.08
CA ASP A 362 -16.07 2.64 9.97
C ASP A 362 -16.14 1.99 11.36
N LEU A 363 -15.80 0.70 11.45
CA LEU A 363 -15.74 -0.04 12.70
C LEU A 363 -14.46 0.28 13.50
N TRP A 364 -13.30 0.30 12.84
CA TRP A 364 -11.99 0.38 13.49
C TRP A 364 -11.41 1.79 13.56
N SER A 365 -11.80 2.72 12.67
CA SER A 365 -11.25 4.08 12.63
C SER A 365 -12.22 5.11 13.21
N SER A 366 -11.74 5.98 14.10
CA SER A 366 -12.53 7.10 14.59
C SER A 366 -12.76 8.12 13.46
N PRO A 367 -13.99 8.67 13.31
CA PRO A 367 -14.29 9.65 12.26
C PRO A 367 -13.43 10.92 12.37
N ASN A 368 -13.03 11.28 13.60
CA ASN A 368 -12.23 12.47 13.86
C ASN A 368 -10.72 12.20 13.90
N SER A 369 -10.27 10.98 13.60
CA SER A 369 -8.84 10.64 13.61
C SER A 369 -8.10 11.35 12.47
N GLN A 370 -6.83 11.68 12.69
CA GLN A 370 -5.97 12.31 11.68
C GLN A 370 -5.94 11.48 10.37
N CYS A 371 -5.74 10.18 10.46
CA CYS A 371 -5.72 9.29 9.29
C CYS A 371 -7.04 9.34 8.50
N ARG A 372 -8.18 9.52 9.17
CA ARG A 372 -9.49 9.65 8.52
C ARG A 372 -9.61 10.99 7.80
N GLN A 373 -9.14 12.08 8.42
CA GLN A 373 -9.12 13.41 7.80
C GLN A 373 -8.19 13.45 6.59
N GLU A 374 -7.00 12.85 6.69
CA GLU A 374 -6.05 12.71 5.58
C GLU A 374 -6.65 11.89 4.43
N ARG A 375 -7.30 10.77 4.74
CA ARG A 375 -8.04 9.98 3.75
C ARG A 375 -9.17 10.75 3.10
N GLU A 376 -9.94 11.52 3.85
CA GLU A 376 -11.04 12.32 3.31
C GLU A 376 -10.53 13.45 2.42
N TYR A 377 -9.44 14.11 2.83
CA TYR A 377 -8.72 15.07 2.01
C TYR A 377 -8.22 14.44 0.71
N PHE A 378 -7.59 13.26 0.78
CA PHE A 378 -7.14 12.53 -0.40
C PHE A 378 -8.30 12.17 -1.33
N ASN A 379 -9.37 11.59 -0.78
CA ASN A 379 -10.52 11.15 -1.56
C ASN A 379 -11.26 12.30 -2.24
N THR A 380 -11.24 13.50 -1.65
CA THR A 380 -11.90 14.70 -2.20
C THR A 380 -11.07 15.31 -3.33
N ASN A 381 -9.74 15.37 -3.18
CA ASN A 381 -8.85 15.99 -4.15
C ASN A 381 -8.44 15.05 -5.30
N PHE A 382 -8.24 13.76 -5.00
CA PHE A 382 -7.64 12.78 -5.92
C PHE A 382 -8.57 11.62 -6.30
N LYS A 383 -9.82 11.62 -5.79
CA LYS A 383 -10.74 10.46 -5.80
C LYS A 383 -10.26 9.33 -4.87
N PRO A 384 -11.15 8.42 -4.44
CA PRO A 384 -10.73 7.28 -3.64
C PRO A 384 -9.72 6.40 -4.38
N PHE A 385 -8.81 5.83 -3.59
CA PHE A 385 -7.85 4.84 -4.06
C PHE A 385 -8.57 3.67 -4.76
N PHE A 386 -7.99 3.19 -5.86
CA PHE A 386 -8.58 2.13 -6.68
C PHE A 386 -8.75 0.81 -5.92
N ARG A 387 -9.61 -0.06 -6.42
CA ARG A 387 -9.81 -1.42 -5.90
C ARG A 387 -8.95 -2.39 -6.69
N THR A 388 -8.42 -3.40 -6.02
CA THR A 388 -7.55 -4.40 -6.66
C THR A 388 -8.20 -5.77 -6.61
N THR A 389 -8.13 -6.48 -7.73
CA THR A 389 -8.46 -7.89 -7.83
C THR A 389 -7.22 -8.61 -8.31
N GLN A 390 -6.71 -9.56 -7.52
CA GLN A 390 -5.42 -10.17 -7.74
C GLN A 390 -5.52 -11.69 -7.82
N VAL A 391 -4.73 -12.28 -8.71
CA VAL A 391 -4.54 -13.73 -8.83
C VAL A 391 -3.05 -14.03 -8.76
N ILE A 392 -2.65 -14.82 -7.77
CA ILE A 392 -1.29 -15.31 -7.59
C ILE A 392 -1.23 -16.74 -8.11
N ILE A 393 -0.33 -16.98 -9.05
CA ILE A 393 -0.24 -18.24 -9.80
C ILE A 393 1.15 -18.84 -9.59
N VAL A 394 1.19 -20.06 -9.11
CA VAL A 394 2.42 -20.79 -8.77
C VAL A 394 2.49 -22.09 -9.58
N PRO A 395 3.62 -22.42 -10.21
CA PRO A 395 3.79 -23.69 -10.90
C PRO A 395 4.07 -24.82 -9.91
N ASN A 396 3.48 -25.98 -10.14
CA ASN A 396 3.70 -27.19 -9.35
C ASN A 396 4.31 -28.28 -10.22
N GLY A 397 5.50 -28.77 -9.85
CA GLY A 397 6.21 -29.81 -10.59
C GLY A 397 6.84 -29.40 -11.93
N ILE A 398 6.89 -28.11 -12.25
CA ILE A 398 7.60 -27.57 -13.43
C ILE A 398 9.04 -27.23 -13.03
N ARG A 399 10.01 -27.59 -13.87
CA ARG A 399 11.43 -27.26 -13.68
C ARG A 399 11.78 -25.93 -14.32
N ASP A 400 12.88 -25.35 -13.84
CA ASP A 400 13.51 -24.17 -14.41
C ASP A 400 13.84 -24.34 -15.90
N VAL A 401 13.74 -23.24 -16.63
CA VAL A 401 14.01 -23.18 -18.07
C VAL A 401 15.45 -22.71 -18.29
N ILE A 402 16.27 -23.55 -18.89
CA ILE A 402 17.65 -23.20 -19.24
C ILE A 402 17.67 -22.62 -20.65
N TYR A 403 18.17 -21.39 -20.79
CA TYR A 403 18.21 -20.65 -22.04
C TYR A 403 19.65 -20.34 -22.44
N ASN A 404 20.08 -20.91 -23.57
CA ASN A 404 21.43 -20.75 -24.08
C ASN A 404 21.46 -19.65 -25.16
N THR A 405 22.22 -18.60 -24.88
CA THR A 405 22.49 -17.51 -25.82
C THR A 405 23.94 -17.56 -26.31
N SER A 406 24.27 -16.77 -27.32
CA SER A 406 25.66 -16.58 -27.78
C SER A 406 26.57 -15.96 -26.71
N GLU A 407 26.02 -15.37 -25.65
CA GLU A 407 26.77 -14.72 -24.56
C GLU A 407 26.87 -15.59 -23.30
N GLY A 408 26.14 -16.72 -23.23
CA GLY A 408 26.13 -17.61 -22.06
C GLY A 408 24.81 -18.35 -21.83
N SER A 409 24.80 -19.23 -20.84
CA SER A 409 23.59 -19.97 -20.38
C SER A 409 22.93 -19.23 -19.22
N TYR A 410 21.64 -18.96 -19.33
CA TYR A 410 20.80 -18.30 -18.33
C TYR A 410 19.73 -19.25 -17.80
N THR A 411 19.50 -19.24 -16.49
CA THR A 411 18.44 -20.03 -15.86
C THR A 411 17.25 -19.13 -15.54
N PHE A 412 16.08 -19.46 -16.10
CA PHE A 412 14.81 -18.84 -15.79
C PHE A 412 14.00 -19.73 -14.85
N GLY A 413 13.27 -19.11 -13.94
CA GLY A 413 12.36 -19.79 -13.01
C GLY A 413 11.24 -20.54 -13.74
N PRO A 414 10.55 -21.43 -13.02
CA PRO A 414 9.59 -22.37 -13.61
C PRO A 414 8.35 -21.67 -14.22
N VAL A 415 8.04 -20.46 -13.76
CA VAL A 415 6.93 -19.64 -14.27
C VAL A 415 7.10 -19.19 -15.71
N PHE A 416 8.34 -19.13 -16.21
CA PHE A 416 8.62 -18.71 -17.57
C PHE A 416 8.53 -19.86 -18.57
N ASN A 417 8.12 -21.05 -18.13
CA ASN A 417 7.82 -22.15 -19.03
C ASN A 417 6.71 -21.74 -20.01
N ARG A 418 6.96 -21.96 -21.30
CA ARG A 418 6.06 -21.58 -22.39
C ARG A 418 4.63 -22.11 -22.21
N THR A 419 4.47 -23.38 -21.85
CA THR A 419 3.14 -23.99 -21.67
C THR A 419 2.41 -23.34 -20.51
N PHE A 420 3.12 -23.07 -19.41
CA PHE A 420 2.57 -22.41 -18.23
C PHE A 420 2.12 -20.99 -18.55
N LEU A 421 2.97 -20.19 -19.19
CA LEU A 421 2.63 -18.82 -19.59
C LEU A 421 1.37 -18.77 -20.46
N LEU A 422 1.26 -19.67 -21.46
CA LEU A 422 0.11 -19.70 -22.37
C LEU A 422 -1.20 -20.02 -21.63
N GLU A 423 -1.17 -20.92 -20.64
CA GLU A 423 -2.35 -21.21 -19.83
C GLU A 423 -2.73 -20.02 -18.94
N VAL A 424 -1.74 -19.29 -18.43
CA VAL A 424 -1.97 -18.03 -17.70
C VAL A 424 -2.61 -16.96 -18.60
N LEU A 425 -2.20 -16.85 -19.87
CA LEU A 425 -2.84 -15.92 -20.82
C LEU A 425 -4.30 -16.27 -21.04
N LYS A 426 -4.58 -17.58 -21.21
CA LYS A 426 -5.93 -18.07 -21.43
C LYS A 426 -6.82 -17.76 -20.22
N LEU A 427 -6.32 -17.94 -19.00
CA LEU A 427 -7.02 -17.53 -17.79
C LEU A 427 -7.26 -16.01 -17.77
N GLN A 428 -6.24 -15.19 -18.07
CA GLN A 428 -6.38 -13.74 -18.12
C GLN A 428 -7.47 -13.30 -19.13
N GLN A 429 -7.47 -13.87 -20.33
CA GLN A 429 -8.47 -13.57 -21.37
C GLN A 429 -9.89 -13.99 -20.98
N GLN A 430 -10.03 -15.11 -20.26
CA GLN A 430 -11.32 -15.54 -19.73
C GLN A 430 -11.86 -14.56 -18.67
N ILE A 431 -10.97 -14.03 -17.82
CA ILE A 431 -11.33 -13.01 -16.81
C ILE A 431 -11.68 -11.67 -17.49
N GLU A 432 -10.88 -11.23 -18.47
CA GLU A 432 -11.13 -10.03 -19.26
C GLU A 432 -12.49 -10.07 -20.00
N ALA A 433 -12.94 -11.28 -20.38
CA ALA A 433 -14.23 -11.48 -21.06
C ALA A 433 -15.44 -11.55 -20.10
N LEU A 434 -15.24 -11.53 -18.78
CA LEU A 434 -16.33 -11.64 -17.81
C LEU A 434 -17.30 -10.45 -17.89
N GLY A 435 -18.59 -10.76 -17.93
CA GLY A 435 -19.67 -9.78 -17.84
C GLY A 435 -20.05 -9.08 -19.15
N SER A 436 -19.35 -9.36 -20.25
CA SER A 436 -19.75 -8.89 -21.59
C SER A 436 -21.10 -9.50 -22.02
N PRO A 437 -22.04 -8.73 -22.61
CA PRO A 437 -21.91 -7.35 -23.09
C PRO A 437 -22.46 -6.25 -22.16
N HIS A 438 -23.15 -6.56 -21.06
CA HIS A 438 -23.89 -5.55 -20.28
C HIS A 438 -23.19 -5.07 -19.00
N ASN A 439 -22.28 -5.85 -18.41
CA ASN A 439 -21.50 -5.50 -17.21
C ASN A 439 -20.05 -6.00 -17.35
N GLY A 440 -19.39 -5.67 -18.46
CA GLY A 440 -18.01 -6.07 -18.74
C GLY A 440 -16.96 -5.30 -17.93
N LEU A 441 -15.72 -5.79 -17.95
CA LEU A 441 -14.58 -5.17 -17.26
C LEU A 441 -14.37 -3.71 -17.71
N GLU A 442 -14.66 -3.40 -18.96
CA GLU A 442 -14.54 -2.05 -19.53
C GLU A 442 -15.34 -0.98 -18.77
N LYS A 443 -16.45 -1.34 -18.14
CA LYS A 443 -17.28 -0.36 -17.42
C LYS A 443 -16.69 0.02 -16.06
N VAL A 444 -15.97 -0.89 -15.43
CA VAL A 444 -15.54 -0.80 -14.02
C VAL A 444 -14.03 -0.58 -13.87
N CYS A 445 -13.24 -0.90 -14.89
CA CYS A 445 -11.77 -0.84 -14.82
C CYS A 445 -11.22 0.59 -14.76
N PHE A 446 -10.05 0.73 -14.14
CA PHE A 446 -9.27 1.97 -14.20
C PHE A 446 -8.54 2.06 -15.55
N ALA A 447 -8.73 3.16 -16.29
CA ALA A 447 -8.16 3.40 -17.61
C ALA A 447 -7.52 4.81 -17.67
N PRO A 448 -6.20 4.95 -17.46
CA PRO A 448 -5.55 6.25 -17.26
C PRO A 448 -5.45 7.12 -18.52
N LEU A 449 -5.40 6.50 -19.72
CA LEU A 449 -5.25 7.22 -20.99
C LEU A 449 -6.60 7.53 -21.68
N VAL A 450 -7.72 7.12 -21.07
CA VAL A 450 -9.07 7.40 -21.60
C VAL A 450 -9.65 8.59 -20.86
N SER A 451 -10.00 9.62 -21.62
CA SER A 451 -10.72 10.78 -21.10
C SER A 451 -12.20 10.66 -21.42
N LYS A 452 -13.03 11.38 -20.66
CA LYS A 452 -14.49 11.46 -20.90
C LYS A 452 -14.86 11.88 -22.33
N PHE A 453 -13.95 12.55 -23.04
CA PHE A 453 -14.16 13.03 -24.40
C PHE A 453 -13.95 11.96 -25.48
N LYS A 454 -13.31 10.84 -25.14
CA LYS A 454 -12.92 9.78 -26.10
C LYS A 454 -13.94 8.64 -26.19
N GLY A 455 -14.95 8.61 -25.32
CA GLY A 455 -15.96 7.55 -25.23
C GLY A 455 -15.77 6.65 -24.00
N SER A 456 -16.52 5.55 -23.94
CA SER A 456 -16.30 4.48 -22.97
C SER A 456 -14.97 3.76 -23.27
N PRO A 457 -14.18 3.41 -22.25
CA PRO A 457 -12.94 2.67 -22.46
C PRO A 457 -13.26 1.29 -23.06
N ASN A 458 -12.30 0.70 -23.78
CA ASN A 458 -12.32 -0.70 -24.16
C ASN A 458 -11.54 -1.54 -23.13
N VAL A 459 -11.70 -2.87 -23.17
CA VAL A 459 -10.94 -3.79 -22.31
C VAL A 459 -9.43 -3.62 -22.45
N SER A 460 -8.92 -3.27 -23.64
CA SER A 460 -7.49 -3.00 -23.87
C SER A 460 -6.97 -1.74 -23.20
N ASP A 461 -7.86 -0.79 -22.87
CA ASP A 461 -7.50 0.46 -22.19
C ASP A 461 -7.44 0.29 -20.66
N CYS A 462 -7.97 -0.81 -20.15
CA CYS A 462 -7.98 -1.15 -18.73
C CYS A 462 -6.58 -1.51 -18.24
N VAL A 463 -6.25 -1.08 -17.02
CA VAL A 463 -5.00 -1.45 -16.35
C VAL A 463 -5.08 -2.90 -15.87
N VAL A 464 -4.45 -3.79 -16.64
CA VAL A 464 -4.17 -5.17 -16.27
C VAL A 464 -2.66 -5.33 -16.15
N GLN A 465 -2.18 -5.54 -14.92
CA GLN A 465 -0.77 -5.71 -14.61
C GLN A 465 -0.44 -7.20 -14.60
N SER A 466 0.29 -7.63 -15.63
CA SER A 466 0.77 -9.00 -15.78
C SER A 466 2.00 -9.05 -16.68
N VAL A 467 2.75 -10.16 -16.63
CA VAL A 467 3.87 -10.43 -17.55
C VAL A 467 3.43 -10.39 -19.02
N TRP A 468 2.16 -10.70 -19.30
CA TRP A 468 1.59 -10.65 -20.64
C TRP A 468 1.46 -9.24 -21.21
N GLY A 469 1.49 -8.22 -20.35
CA GLY A 469 1.58 -6.81 -20.73
C GLY A 469 2.75 -6.55 -21.69
N TYR A 470 3.94 -7.13 -21.44
CA TYR A 470 5.11 -6.98 -22.30
C TYR A 470 4.91 -7.50 -23.73
N PHE A 471 3.98 -8.45 -23.92
CA PHE A 471 3.62 -8.98 -25.22
C PHE A 471 2.36 -8.33 -25.80
N GLY A 472 1.82 -7.32 -25.14
CA GLY A 472 0.57 -6.66 -25.52
C GLY A 472 -0.64 -7.60 -25.46
N ASN A 473 -0.64 -8.60 -24.56
CA ASN A 473 -1.70 -9.61 -24.39
C ASN A 473 -2.01 -10.44 -25.65
N LYS A 474 -1.03 -10.64 -26.56
CA LYS A 474 -1.23 -11.38 -27.82
C LYS A 474 -0.43 -12.68 -27.87
N TYR A 475 -1.14 -13.80 -28.06
CA TYR A 475 -0.57 -15.15 -28.13
C TYR A 475 0.53 -15.30 -29.19
N TYR A 476 0.36 -14.68 -30.37
CA TYR A 476 1.25 -14.90 -31.52
C TYR A 476 2.63 -14.24 -31.36
N LYS A 477 2.79 -13.26 -30.45
CA LYS A 477 4.10 -12.66 -30.19
C LYS A 477 5.06 -13.64 -29.53
N LEU A 478 4.53 -14.60 -28.75
CA LEU A 478 5.30 -15.71 -28.19
C LEU A 478 5.63 -16.79 -29.25
N ASN A 479 4.80 -16.94 -30.28
CA ASN A 479 4.86 -18.03 -31.25
C ASN A 479 5.54 -17.68 -32.60
N ARG A 480 6.30 -16.58 -32.73
CA ARG A 480 6.94 -16.23 -34.02
C ARG A 480 8.11 -17.19 -34.37
N PRO A 481 8.06 -17.95 -35.48
CA PRO A 481 9.23 -18.66 -36.01
C PRO A 481 10.23 -17.63 -36.62
N PRO A 482 11.56 -17.89 -36.61
CA PRO A 482 12.22 -19.20 -36.63
C PRO A 482 12.87 -19.68 -35.31
N ASN A 483 12.87 -18.88 -34.23
CA ASN A 483 13.43 -19.28 -32.92
C ASN A 483 12.38 -19.08 -31.83
N SER A 484 11.79 -20.16 -31.34
CA SER A 484 10.72 -20.15 -30.32
C SER A 484 11.12 -19.55 -28.98
N ASP A 485 12.41 -19.42 -28.69
CA ASP A 485 12.91 -19.09 -27.35
C ASP A 485 13.32 -17.60 -27.22
N LYS A 486 13.20 -16.81 -28.31
CA LYS A 486 13.49 -15.36 -28.30
C LYS A 486 12.57 -14.53 -27.41
N TYR A 487 11.47 -15.11 -26.90
CA TYR A 487 10.63 -14.42 -25.93
C TYR A 487 11.35 -14.20 -24.59
N LEU A 488 12.30 -15.08 -24.22
CA LEU A 488 13.11 -14.94 -23.02
C LEU A 488 14.05 -13.73 -23.12
N ASP A 489 14.58 -13.44 -24.31
CA ASP A 489 15.32 -12.19 -24.57
C ASP A 489 14.43 -10.96 -24.38
N THR A 490 13.18 -11.05 -24.82
CA THR A 490 12.20 -9.96 -24.67
C THR A 490 11.85 -9.73 -23.20
N LEU A 491 11.61 -10.80 -22.45
CA LEU A 491 11.37 -10.74 -21.00
C LEU A 491 12.55 -10.12 -20.28
N LYS A 492 13.77 -10.60 -20.56
CA LYS A 492 14.99 -10.04 -19.99
C LYS A 492 15.10 -8.56 -20.29
N MET A 493 14.95 -8.14 -21.56
CA MET A 493 14.98 -6.73 -21.93
C MET A 493 13.93 -5.90 -21.18
N CYS A 494 12.70 -6.40 -21.03
CA CYS A 494 11.63 -5.69 -20.33
C CYS A 494 11.79 -5.67 -18.81
N PHE A 495 12.38 -6.69 -18.20
CA PHE A 495 12.70 -6.68 -16.75
C PHE A 495 13.75 -5.63 -16.43
N GLN A 496 14.68 -5.41 -17.36
CA GLN A 496 15.75 -4.43 -17.18
C GLN A 496 15.28 -3.00 -17.50
N ASN A 497 14.40 -2.82 -18.50
CA ASN A 497 13.80 -1.53 -18.84
C ASN A 497 12.31 -1.68 -19.22
N PRO A 498 11.41 -1.59 -18.23
CA PRO A 498 9.96 -1.62 -18.44
C PRO A 498 9.41 -0.46 -19.29
N TYR A 499 10.14 0.65 -19.37
CA TYR A 499 9.75 1.87 -20.09
C TYR A 499 10.06 1.82 -21.59
N ASN A 500 10.72 0.76 -22.07
CA ASN A 500 10.94 0.57 -23.49
C ASN A 500 9.57 0.55 -24.21
N PRO A 501 9.37 1.31 -25.30
CA PRO A 501 8.11 1.33 -26.05
C PRO A 501 7.61 -0.06 -26.51
N LEU A 502 8.52 -1.03 -26.68
CA LEU A 502 8.17 -2.42 -27.02
C LEU A 502 7.61 -3.23 -25.84
N CYS A 503 7.85 -2.78 -24.60
CA CYS A 503 7.47 -3.43 -23.34
C CYS A 503 6.21 -2.80 -22.71
N LEU A 504 5.66 -1.73 -23.28
CA LEU A 504 4.44 -1.11 -22.76
C LEU A 504 3.25 -2.06 -22.93
N ALA A 505 2.42 -2.13 -21.89
CA ALA A 505 1.17 -2.88 -21.91
C ALA A 505 0.13 -2.22 -22.85
N PRO A 506 -0.95 -2.93 -23.23
CA PRO A 506 -1.97 -2.40 -24.14
C PRO A 506 -2.58 -1.06 -23.72
N TYR A 507 -2.69 -0.81 -22.41
CA TYR A 507 -3.20 0.44 -21.86
C TYR A 507 -2.21 1.62 -21.96
N GLY A 508 -1.00 1.39 -22.48
CA GLY A 508 0.00 2.41 -22.79
C GLY A 508 0.96 2.76 -21.65
N GLY A 509 0.94 2.04 -20.53
CA GLY A 509 1.90 2.20 -19.43
C GLY A 509 2.86 1.02 -19.25
N PRO A 510 3.95 1.20 -18.50
CA PRO A 510 4.92 0.16 -18.20
C PRO A 510 4.36 -0.81 -17.14
N VAL A 511 4.76 -2.08 -17.22
CA VAL A 511 4.51 -3.06 -16.16
C VAL A 511 5.79 -3.22 -15.36
N ASP A 512 5.78 -2.81 -14.10
CA ASP A 512 6.89 -3.05 -13.19
C ASP A 512 7.03 -4.56 -12.92
N PRO A 513 8.21 -5.17 -13.13
CA PRO A 513 8.45 -6.58 -12.85
C PRO A 513 8.11 -6.96 -11.41
N SER A 514 8.31 -6.07 -10.44
CA SER A 514 8.02 -6.31 -9.03
C SER A 514 6.52 -6.45 -8.71
N VAL A 515 5.65 -5.91 -9.58
CA VAL A 515 4.19 -5.99 -9.45
C VAL A 515 3.62 -7.21 -10.17
N ALA A 516 4.31 -7.71 -11.20
CA ALA A 516 3.87 -8.84 -12.00
C ALA A 516 4.50 -10.20 -11.61
N LEU A 517 5.62 -10.19 -10.87
CA LEU A 517 6.39 -11.38 -10.49
C LEU A 517 6.55 -11.48 -8.97
N GLY A 518 6.68 -12.70 -8.47
CA GLY A 518 6.96 -12.96 -7.06
C GLY A 518 7.98 -14.09 -6.85
N GLY A 519 8.53 -14.13 -5.64
CA GLY A 519 9.47 -15.16 -5.20
C GLY A 519 10.78 -15.21 -6.01
N PHE A 520 11.25 -14.05 -6.47
CA PHE A 520 12.54 -13.86 -7.15
C PHE A 520 13.71 -13.55 -6.19
N SER A 521 13.42 -13.10 -4.96
CA SER A 521 14.43 -12.83 -3.93
C SER A 521 14.01 -13.39 -2.57
N ASN A 522 14.98 -13.56 -1.67
CA ASN A 522 14.72 -13.90 -0.27
C ASN A 522 14.04 -12.74 0.44
N SER A 523 13.10 -13.03 1.34
CA SER A 523 12.25 -12.03 2.02
C SER A 523 13.00 -10.95 2.82
N SER A 524 14.29 -11.13 3.07
CA SER A 524 15.11 -10.22 3.88
C SER A 524 15.89 -9.19 3.07
N GLU A 525 16.00 -9.35 1.74
CA GLU A 525 16.71 -8.40 0.89
C GLU A 525 15.75 -7.32 0.37
N PRO A 526 16.13 -6.03 0.41
CA PRO A 526 15.30 -4.99 -0.16
C PRO A 526 15.13 -5.24 -1.66
N ILE A 527 13.90 -5.09 -2.14
CA ILE A 527 13.60 -5.15 -3.57
C ILE A 527 14.33 -3.97 -4.23
N THR A 528 15.30 -4.30 -5.08
CA THR A 528 16.07 -3.32 -5.82
C THR A 528 16.00 -3.66 -7.31
N LYS A 529 16.36 -2.72 -8.16
CA LYS A 529 16.37 -2.90 -9.63
C LYS A 529 17.28 -4.06 -10.10
N ILE A 530 18.20 -4.52 -9.25
CA ILE A 530 19.16 -5.60 -9.52
C ILE A 530 18.59 -6.97 -9.07
N SER A 531 17.37 -7.00 -8.53
CA SER A 531 16.72 -8.25 -8.15
C SER A 531 16.62 -9.20 -9.35
N PRO A 532 16.91 -10.51 -9.17
CA PRO A 532 16.98 -11.46 -10.27
C PRO A 532 15.57 -11.92 -10.68
N TYR A 533 14.81 -11.04 -11.34
CA TYR A 533 13.45 -11.29 -11.80
C TYR A 533 13.33 -12.53 -12.70
N GLU A 534 14.41 -12.92 -13.38
CA GLU A 534 14.46 -14.14 -14.18
C GLU A 534 14.26 -15.40 -13.33
N LYS A 535 14.55 -15.36 -12.03
CA LYS A 535 14.38 -16.48 -11.09
C LYS A 535 13.03 -16.51 -10.38
N ALA A 536 12.05 -15.71 -10.82
CA ALA A 536 10.73 -15.66 -10.21
C ALA A 536 10.07 -17.06 -10.14
N THR A 537 9.35 -17.30 -9.04
CA THR A 537 8.66 -18.57 -8.76
C THR A 537 7.14 -18.42 -8.76
N SER A 538 6.61 -17.20 -8.77
CA SER A 538 5.18 -16.93 -8.92
C SER A 538 4.90 -15.79 -9.90
N LEU A 539 3.70 -15.82 -10.51
CA LEU A 539 3.17 -14.76 -11.36
C LEU A 539 1.98 -14.11 -10.67
N LEU A 540 1.86 -12.80 -10.82
CA LEU A 540 0.74 -12.01 -10.33
C LEU A 540 -0.04 -11.45 -11.52
N LEU A 541 -1.36 -11.67 -11.52
CA LEU A 541 -2.30 -10.98 -12.40
C LEU A 541 -3.11 -10.02 -11.55
N THR A 542 -2.97 -8.71 -11.79
CA THR A 542 -3.70 -7.69 -11.04
C THR A 542 -4.60 -6.90 -11.99
N PHE A 543 -5.91 -6.89 -11.69
CA PHE A 543 -6.93 -6.08 -12.34
C PHE A 543 -7.26 -4.90 -11.44
N VAL A 544 -7.15 -3.68 -12.00
CA VAL A 544 -7.38 -2.44 -11.24
C VAL A 544 -8.75 -1.88 -11.59
N LEU A 545 -9.61 -1.72 -10.59
CA LEU A 545 -10.99 -1.23 -10.73
C LEU A 545 -11.14 0.17 -10.12
N ASN A 546 -12.03 0.98 -10.70
CA ASN A 546 -12.36 2.29 -10.14
C ASN A 546 -13.09 2.13 -8.81
N ASN A 547 -12.70 2.95 -7.83
CA ASN A 547 -13.40 3.04 -6.56
C ASN A 547 -14.30 4.28 -6.50
N HIS A 548 -15.32 4.23 -5.65
CA HIS A 548 -16.27 5.32 -5.45
C HIS A 548 -16.59 5.49 -3.96
N ASN A 549 -16.67 6.74 -3.50
CA ASN A 549 -17.01 7.03 -2.09
C ASN A 549 -18.47 6.66 -1.76
N SER A 550 -19.37 6.66 -2.74
CA SER A 550 -20.79 6.36 -2.55
C SER A 550 -21.13 4.92 -2.95
N LYS A 551 -21.75 4.17 -2.04
CA LYS A 551 -22.15 2.76 -2.25
C LYS A 551 -22.99 2.51 -3.53
N PRO A 552 -23.94 3.37 -3.95
CA PRO A 552 -24.73 3.11 -5.16
C PRO A 552 -23.90 3.08 -6.45
N LEU A 553 -22.86 3.92 -6.55
CA LEU A 553 -21.95 3.94 -7.69
C LEU A 553 -21.00 2.74 -7.71
N LEU A 554 -20.82 2.08 -6.56
CA LEU A 554 -19.96 0.91 -6.43
C LEU A 554 -20.64 -0.41 -6.86
N LYS A 555 -21.96 -0.39 -7.04
CA LYS A 555 -22.76 -1.59 -7.33
C LYS A 555 -22.22 -2.39 -8.52
N ASP A 556 -21.89 -1.72 -9.62
CA ASP A 556 -21.37 -2.37 -10.83
C ASP A 556 -20.03 -3.07 -10.57
N ALA A 557 -19.14 -2.44 -9.78
CA ALA A 557 -17.86 -3.01 -9.40
C ALA A 557 -18.04 -4.24 -8.50
N LEU A 558 -18.91 -4.15 -7.49
CA LEU A 558 -19.21 -5.28 -6.59
C LEU A 558 -19.83 -6.47 -7.34
N GLU A 559 -20.72 -6.21 -8.30
CA GLU A 559 -21.31 -7.26 -9.15
C GLU A 559 -20.27 -7.93 -10.04
N TRP A 560 -19.33 -7.17 -10.61
CA TRP A 560 -18.23 -7.73 -11.40
C TRP A 560 -17.27 -8.54 -10.52
N GLU A 561 -16.91 -8.03 -9.35
CA GLU A 561 -16.07 -8.72 -8.37
C GLU A 561 -16.71 -10.04 -7.91
N GLN A 562 -18.04 -10.10 -7.72
CA GLN A 562 -18.75 -11.35 -7.40
C GLN A 562 -18.61 -12.36 -8.54
N LYS A 563 -18.87 -11.94 -9.77
CA LYS A 563 -18.75 -12.82 -10.95
C LYS A 563 -17.34 -13.34 -11.11
N PHE A 564 -16.33 -12.52 -10.82
CA PHE A 564 -14.94 -12.93 -10.78
C PHE A 564 -14.69 -14.02 -9.73
N LEU A 565 -15.16 -13.85 -8.48
CA LEU A 565 -15.01 -14.85 -7.42
C LEU A 565 -15.72 -16.17 -7.79
N ASP A 566 -16.95 -16.10 -8.30
CA ASP A 566 -17.72 -17.27 -8.73
C ASP A 566 -17.03 -18.00 -9.88
N PHE A 567 -16.51 -17.25 -10.85
CA PHE A 567 -15.72 -17.78 -11.96
C PHE A 567 -14.45 -18.47 -11.45
N MET A 568 -13.66 -17.81 -10.59
CA MET A 568 -12.41 -18.37 -10.08
C MET A 568 -12.64 -19.63 -9.24
N ASN A 569 -13.71 -19.67 -8.43
CA ASN A 569 -14.09 -20.85 -7.65
C ASN A 569 -14.47 -22.03 -8.56
N ASN A 570 -15.28 -21.80 -9.60
CA ASN A 570 -15.65 -22.83 -10.56
C ASN A 570 -14.46 -23.29 -11.42
N TRP A 571 -13.67 -22.35 -11.92
CA TRP A 571 -12.47 -22.62 -12.71
C TRP A 571 -11.45 -23.44 -11.92
N THR A 572 -11.24 -23.12 -10.64
CA THR A 572 -10.34 -23.84 -9.74
C THR A 572 -10.77 -25.30 -9.55
N LYS A 573 -12.08 -25.57 -9.50
CA LYS A 573 -12.64 -26.92 -9.32
C LYS A 573 -12.63 -27.77 -10.59
N VAL A 574 -12.88 -27.15 -11.76
CA VAL A 574 -13.15 -27.88 -13.01
C VAL A 574 -12.00 -27.79 -14.02
N SER A 575 -11.41 -26.60 -14.17
CA SER A 575 -10.52 -26.27 -15.30
C SER A 575 -9.05 -26.10 -14.90
N LYS A 576 -8.72 -26.10 -13.59
CA LYS A 576 -7.35 -25.92 -13.10
C LYS A 576 -6.43 -27.06 -13.54
N PRO A 577 -5.33 -26.78 -14.25
CA PRO A 577 -4.32 -27.79 -14.56
C PRO A 577 -3.62 -28.33 -13.31
N SER A 578 -3.17 -29.58 -13.33
CA SER A 578 -2.48 -30.22 -12.19
C SER A 578 -1.12 -29.60 -11.85
N TYR A 579 -0.48 -28.94 -12.82
CA TYR A 579 0.83 -28.29 -12.68
C TYR A 579 0.74 -26.80 -12.29
N MET A 580 -0.45 -26.33 -11.90
CA MET A 580 -0.72 -24.95 -11.57
C MET A 580 -1.54 -24.86 -10.28
N ASP A 581 -1.07 -24.05 -9.34
CA ASP A 581 -1.78 -23.68 -8.13
C ASP A 581 -2.07 -22.19 -8.13
N VAL A 582 -3.25 -21.82 -7.64
CA VAL A 582 -3.79 -20.46 -7.76
C VAL A 582 -4.38 -20.02 -6.43
N ALA A 583 -4.03 -18.81 -6.02
CA ALA A 583 -4.72 -18.06 -4.97
C ALA A 583 -5.29 -16.79 -5.58
N TYR A 584 -6.48 -16.36 -5.16
CA TYR A 584 -7.14 -15.18 -5.70
C TYR A 584 -7.76 -14.35 -4.59
N TYR A 585 -7.84 -13.04 -4.83
CA TYR A 585 -8.34 -12.03 -3.91
C TYR A 585 -9.16 -11.00 -4.67
N SER A 586 -10.23 -10.53 -4.07
CA SER A 586 -10.98 -9.35 -4.51
C SER A 586 -11.25 -8.46 -3.31
N GLU A 587 -11.33 -7.15 -3.51
CA GLU A 587 -11.51 -6.21 -2.40
C GLU A 587 -12.76 -6.49 -1.55
N ARG A 588 -13.85 -6.99 -2.15
CA ARG A 588 -15.05 -7.41 -1.41
C ARG A 588 -14.93 -8.74 -0.67
N SER A 589 -13.99 -9.62 -1.03
CA SER A 589 -13.96 -10.99 -0.49
C SER A 589 -13.72 -11.02 1.03
N VAL A 590 -13.03 -10.00 1.57
CA VAL A 590 -12.85 -9.86 3.01
C VAL A 590 -14.18 -9.63 3.73
N GLU A 591 -15.03 -8.75 3.18
CA GLU A 591 -16.35 -8.46 3.75
C GLU A 591 -17.28 -9.67 3.62
N ASP A 592 -17.27 -10.34 2.46
CA ASP A 592 -18.11 -11.53 2.21
C ASP A 592 -17.73 -12.71 3.12
N GLU A 593 -16.42 -12.98 3.31
CA GLU A 593 -15.98 -14.08 4.18
C GLU A 593 -16.27 -13.81 5.67
N LEU A 594 -16.19 -12.54 6.10
CA LEU A 594 -16.60 -12.15 7.46
C LEU A 594 -18.10 -12.41 7.69
N ASP A 595 -18.95 -12.04 6.73
CA ASP A 595 -20.40 -12.26 6.83
C ASP A 595 -20.75 -13.77 6.81
N ARG A 596 -20.05 -14.56 5.99
CA ARG A 596 -20.21 -16.01 5.92
C ARG A 596 -19.88 -16.70 7.25
N GLU A 597 -18.79 -16.32 7.90
CA GLU A 597 -18.40 -16.89 9.21
C GLU A 597 -19.41 -16.52 10.30
N SER A 598 -19.86 -15.26 10.37
CA SER A 598 -20.91 -14.84 11.32
C SER A 598 -22.18 -15.67 11.19
N HIS A 599 -22.62 -16.01 9.98
CA HIS A 599 -23.80 -16.85 9.78
C HIS A 599 -23.62 -18.30 10.29
N SER A 600 -22.41 -18.85 10.19
CA SER A 600 -22.10 -20.21 10.66
C SER A 600 -22.20 -20.31 12.19
N ASP A 601 -21.79 -19.27 12.91
CA ASP A 601 -21.73 -19.26 14.38
C ASP A 601 -23.10 -19.15 15.06
N VAL A 602 -24.11 -18.60 14.38
CA VAL A 602 -25.47 -18.44 14.92
C VAL A 602 -26.05 -19.75 15.46
N SER A 603 -25.81 -20.88 14.77
CA SER A 603 -26.32 -22.19 15.18
C SER A 603 -25.68 -22.67 16.50
N THR A 604 -24.36 -22.54 16.62
CA THR A 604 -23.61 -22.89 17.83
C THR A 604 -24.05 -22.04 19.02
N ILE A 605 -24.27 -20.75 18.80
CA ILE A 605 -24.79 -19.82 19.82
C ILE A 605 -26.19 -20.25 20.30
N ALA A 606 -27.09 -20.59 19.39
CA ALA A 606 -28.43 -21.06 19.75
C ALA A 606 -28.40 -22.34 20.61
N ILE A 607 -27.51 -23.29 20.30
CA ILE A 607 -27.30 -24.51 21.11
C ILE A 607 -26.80 -24.15 22.51
N SER A 608 -25.86 -23.20 22.62
CA SER A 608 -25.34 -22.74 23.92
C SER A 608 -26.45 -22.18 24.83
N TYR A 609 -27.40 -21.42 24.26
CA TYR A 609 -28.55 -20.89 24.99
C TYR A 609 -29.51 -21.99 25.44
N LEU A 610 -29.74 -23.00 24.60
CA LEU A 610 -30.55 -24.15 24.97
C LEU A 610 -29.94 -24.91 26.16
N VAL A 611 -28.63 -25.16 26.13
CA VAL A 611 -27.92 -25.85 27.22
C VAL A 611 -27.97 -25.03 28.51
N MET A 612 -27.77 -23.72 28.46
CA MET A 612 -27.91 -22.86 29.63
C MET A 612 -29.34 -22.86 30.21
N PHE A 613 -30.37 -22.85 29.36
CA PHE A 613 -31.75 -22.99 29.82
C PHE A 613 -31.99 -24.32 30.53
N LEU A 614 -31.53 -25.43 29.95
CA LEU A 614 -31.64 -26.75 30.58
C LEU A 614 -30.91 -26.81 31.93
N TYR A 615 -29.75 -26.17 32.05
CA TYR A 615 -29.01 -26.06 33.30
C TYR A 615 -29.81 -25.30 34.39
N ILE A 616 -30.41 -24.16 34.05
CA ILE A 616 -31.22 -23.36 34.98
C ILE A 616 -32.45 -24.15 35.44
N VAL A 617 -33.13 -24.85 34.53
CA VAL A 617 -34.28 -25.69 34.87
C VAL A 617 -33.88 -26.84 35.79
N PHE A 618 -32.76 -27.52 35.50
CA PHE A 618 -32.29 -28.64 36.31
C PHE A 618 -31.88 -28.20 37.73
N THR A 619 -31.21 -27.06 37.86
CA THR A 619 -30.73 -26.54 39.15
C THR A 619 -31.85 -25.98 40.04
N LEU A 620 -32.88 -25.35 39.46
CA LEU A 620 -34.00 -24.77 40.21
C LEU A 620 -35.13 -25.77 40.49
N GLY A 621 -35.16 -26.90 39.77
CA GLY A 621 -36.15 -27.95 39.92
C GLY A 621 -37.37 -27.79 39.00
N TRP A 622 -38.01 -28.92 38.70
CA TRP A 622 -39.07 -29.03 37.68
C TRP A 622 -40.33 -28.21 38.01
N SER A 623 -40.54 -27.88 39.29
CA SER A 623 -41.67 -27.06 39.73
C SER A 623 -41.57 -25.58 39.33
N LYS A 624 -40.41 -25.12 38.84
CA LYS A 624 -40.14 -23.70 38.51
C LYS A 624 -39.83 -23.44 37.04
N ILE A 625 -40.12 -24.39 36.14
CA ILE A 625 -39.87 -24.30 34.68
C ILE A 625 -40.41 -22.99 34.08
N ILE A 626 -41.64 -22.60 34.43
CA ILE A 626 -42.28 -21.39 33.91
C ILE A 626 -41.53 -20.13 34.35
N LEU A 627 -41.10 -20.07 35.61
CA LEU A 627 -40.33 -18.95 36.14
C LEU A 627 -38.95 -18.84 35.48
N SER A 628 -38.29 -19.98 35.24
CA SER A 628 -37.01 -20.05 34.53
C SER A 628 -37.13 -19.60 33.08
N PHE A 629 -38.17 -20.06 32.37
CA PHE A 629 -38.43 -19.66 30.98
C PHE A 629 -38.67 -18.14 30.87
N PHE A 630 -39.57 -17.59 31.67
CA PHE A 630 -39.82 -16.14 31.66
C PHE A 630 -38.62 -15.34 32.15
N GLY A 631 -37.79 -15.89 33.05
CA GLY A 631 -36.53 -15.28 33.45
C GLY A 631 -35.59 -15.04 32.26
N ILE A 632 -35.40 -16.04 31.39
CA ILE A 632 -34.58 -15.89 30.18
C ILE A 632 -35.24 -14.93 29.18
N VAL A 633 -36.55 -15.01 29.00
CA VAL A 633 -37.29 -14.08 28.12
C VAL A 633 -37.10 -12.64 28.56
N ILE A 634 -37.09 -12.36 29.86
CA ILE A 634 -36.83 -11.02 30.41
C ILE A 634 -35.41 -10.54 30.08
N VAL A 635 -34.41 -11.40 30.24
CA VAL A 635 -33.03 -11.08 29.89
C VAL A 635 -32.91 -10.78 28.39
N ILE A 636 -33.43 -11.63 27.51
CA ILE A 636 -33.40 -11.38 26.06
C ILE A 636 -34.13 -10.09 25.71
N SER A 637 -35.30 -9.85 26.31
CA SER A 637 -36.08 -8.63 26.10
C SER A 637 -35.31 -7.37 26.50
N SER A 638 -34.44 -7.44 27.52
CA SER A 638 -33.60 -6.31 27.92
C SER A 638 -32.56 -5.92 26.85
N VAL A 639 -32.00 -6.91 26.16
CA VAL A 639 -31.07 -6.68 25.04
C VAL A 639 -31.82 -6.06 23.87
N VAL A 640 -33.00 -6.59 23.53
CA VAL A 640 -33.88 -6.02 22.49
C VAL A 640 -34.26 -4.57 22.81
N CYS A 641 -34.55 -4.25 24.08
CA CYS A 641 -34.83 -2.88 24.54
C CYS A 641 -33.62 -1.95 24.36
N SER A 642 -32.40 -2.41 24.69
CA SER A 642 -31.17 -1.64 24.49
C SER A 642 -30.92 -1.37 23.01
N VAL A 643 -31.07 -2.41 22.18
CA VAL A 643 -30.90 -2.34 20.73
C VAL A 643 -31.89 -1.35 20.12
N GLY A 644 -33.17 -1.42 20.50
CA GLY A 644 -34.19 -0.49 20.05
C GLY A 644 -34.00 0.94 20.57
N PHE A 645 -33.60 1.12 21.83
CA PHE A 645 -33.32 2.45 22.40
C PHE A 645 -32.25 3.21 21.61
N TYR A 646 -31.12 2.56 21.31
CA TYR A 646 -30.07 3.17 20.50
C TYR A 646 -30.40 3.26 19.02
N GLY A 647 -31.29 2.39 18.52
CA GLY A 647 -31.91 2.54 17.21
C GLY A 647 -32.68 3.85 17.06
N LEU A 648 -33.43 4.27 18.10
CA LEU A 648 -34.13 5.57 18.12
C LEU A 648 -33.16 6.76 18.19
N ILE A 649 -32.02 6.60 18.87
CA ILE A 649 -30.98 7.64 18.97
C ILE A 649 -30.15 7.73 17.68
N GLY A 650 -30.10 6.66 16.88
CA GLY A 650 -29.33 6.58 15.65
C GLY A 650 -27.86 6.16 15.84
N VAL A 651 -27.53 5.44 16.91
CA VAL A 651 -26.18 4.86 17.09
C VAL A 651 -26.06 3.61 16.21
N PRO A 652 -25.04 3.50 15.33
CA PRO A 652 -24.91 2.35 14.45
C PRO A 652 -24.68 1.05 15.24
N LEU A 653 -25.28 -0.03 14.75
CA LEU A 653 -25.14 -1.38 15.31
C LEU A 653 -24.07 -2.15 14.54
N SER A 654 -23.21 -2.89 15.24
CA SER A 654 -22.23 -3.79 14.61
C SER A 654 -22.61 -5.26 14.85
N LEU A 655 -22.09 -6.17 14.01
CA LEU A 655 -22.33 -7.61 14.18
C LEU A 655 -21.79 -8.14 15.51
N ILE A 656 -20.61 -7.65 15.93
CA ILE A 656 -19.99 -7.99 17.22
C ILE A 656 -20.94 -7.71 18.41
N VAL A 657 -21.73 -6.63 18.33
CA VAL A 657 -22.71 -6.30 19.37
C VAL A 657 -23.83 -7.33 19.43
N LEU A 658 -24.34 -7.77 18.28
CA LEU A 658 -25.40 -8.77 18.20
C LEU A 658 -24.94 -10.15 18.71
N GLU A 659 -23.67 -10.48 18.53
CA GLU A 659 -23.11 -11.77 18.96
C GLU A 659 -22.78 -11.79 20.45
N VAL A 660 -22.06 -10.78 20.95
CA VAL A 660 -21.42 -10.83 22.29
C VAL A 660 -22.34 -10.32 23.41
N ILE A 661 -23.15 -9.28 23.18
CA ILE A 661 -23.95 -8.67 24.24
C ILE A 661 -25.01 -9.61 24.82
N PRO A 662 -25.77 -10.38 24.01
CA PRO A 662 -26.73 -11.33 24.55
C PRO A 662 -26.10 -12.32 25.54
N PHE A 663 -24.86 -12.75 25.30
CA PHE A 663 -24.14 -13.67 26.19
C PHE A 663 -23.78 -13.01 27.53
N ILE A 664 -23.22 -11.80 27.49
CA ILE A 664 -22.83 -11.06 28.71
C ILE A 664 -24.06 -10.76 29.57
N VAL A 665 -25.13 -10.26 28.96
CA VAL A 665 -26.35 -9.88 29.69
C VAL A 665 -27.06 -11.12 30.23
N LEU A 666 -27.02 -12.25 29.52
CA LEU A 666 -27.54 -13.51 30.04
C LEU A 666 -26.74 -14.00 31.24
N ALA A 667 -25.42 -13.95 31.22
CA ALA A 667 -24.60 -14.37 32.36
C ALA A 667 -24.93 -13.59 33.63
N VAL A 668 -24.95 -12.25 33.55
CA VAL A 668 -25.32 -11.37 34.67
C VAL A 668 -26.80 -11.55 35.05
N GLY A 669 -27.67 -11.63 34.06
CA GLY A 669 -29.11 -11.68 34.28
C GLY A 669 -29.56 -12.96 34.97
N VAL A 670 -29.03 -14.10 34.56
CA VAL A 670 -29.31 -15.40 35.17
C VAL A 670 -28.78 -15.46 36.60
N ASP A 671 -27.59 -14.94 36.87
CA ASP A 671 -27.02 -14.91 38.23
C ASP A 671 -27.93 -14.14 39.21
N ASN A 672 -28.38 -12.95 38.81
CA ASN A 672 -29.31 -12.14 39.59
C ASN A 672 -30.64 -12.87 39.87
N ILE A 673 -31.22 -13.51 38.83
CA ILE A 673 -32.46 -14.29 38.95
C ILE A 673 -32.27 -15.47 39.90
N PHE A 674 -31.15 -16.18 39.77
CA PHE A 674 -30.81 -17.33 40.61
C PHE A 674 -30.64 -16.92 42.08
N LEU A 675 -29.95 -15.81 42.35
CA LEU A 675 -29.79 -15.24 43.69
C LEU A 675 -31.14 -14.89 44.33
N ILE A 676 -32.07 -14.27 43.57
CA ILE A 676 -33.41 -13.94 44.06
C ILE A 676 -34.18 -15.21 44.42
N ILE A 677 -34.23 -16.21 43.52
CA ILE A 677 -34.99 -17.45 43.75
C ILE A 677 -34.40 -18.24 44.92
N ARG A 678 -33.07 -18.37 45.00
CA ARG A 678 -32.43 -19.12 46.08
C ARG A 678 -32.64 -18.47 47.44
N THR A 679 -32.58 -17.13 47.51
CA THR A 679 -32.87 -16.39 48.74
C THR A 679 -34.35 -16.55 49.13
N TYR A 680 -35.25 -16.54 48.15
CA TYR A 680 -36.67 -16.85 48.37
C TYR A 680 -36.84 -18.27 48.94
N GLN A 681 -36.15 -19.28 48.43
CA GLN A 681 -36.27 -20.66 48.93
C GLN A 681 -35.64 -20.88 50.31
N GLN A 682 -34.61 -20.12 50.67
CA GLN A 682 -33.89 -20.29 51.94
C GLN A 682 -34.52 -19.54 53.12
N MET A 683 -35.41 -18.58 52.88
CA MET A 683 -36.02 -17.79 53.95
C MET A 683 -37.33 -18.42 54.42
N ASP A 684 -37.50 -18.62 55.72
CA ASP A 684 -38.75 -19.14 56.28
C ASP A 684 -39.87 -18.09 56.20
N VAL A 685 -41.07 -18.54 55.82
CA VAL A 685 -42.31 -17.75 55.85
C VAL A 685 -42.77 -17.65 57.29
N LYS A 686 -43.09 -16.45 57.77
CA LYS A 686 -43.67 -16.26 59.11
C LYS A 686 -45.16 -16.59 59.10
N GLU A 687 -45.69 -17.13 60.19
CA GLU A 687 -47.05 -17.72 60.28
C GLU A 687 -48.20 -16.76 59.87
N ASP A 688 -48.02 -15.43 59.94
CA ASP A 688 -49.02 -14.41 59.54
C ASP A 688 -48.55 -13.47 58.39
N GLU A 689 -47.53 -13.83 57.62
CA GLU A 689 -46.95 -12.94 56.59
C GLU A 689 -47.61 -13.15 55.21
N LEU A 690 -48.19 -12.07 54.64
CA LEU A 690 -48.73 -12.07 53.28
C LEU A 690 -47.61 -12.26 52.24
N ILE A 691 -47.90 -12.96 51.13
CA ILE A 691 -46.93 -13.22 50.04
C ILE A 691 -46.20 -11.95 49.55
N PRO A 692 -46.86 -10.78 49.35
CA PRO A 692 -46.16 -9.57 48.94
C PRO A 692 -45.20 -9.02 50.00
N ASP A 693 -45.51 -9.18 51.28
CA ASP A 693 -44.64 -8.77 52.40
C ASP A 693 -43.42 -9.68 52.51
N TYR A 694 -43.62 -10.98 52.32
CA TYR A 694 -42.56 -11.98 52.27
C TYR A 694 -41.58 -11.71 51.11
N ILE A 695 -42.08 -11.47 49.89
CA ILE A 695 -41.23 -11.12 48.74
C ILE A 695 -40.50 -9.79 48.96
N GLY A 696 -41.16 -8.81 49.61
CA GLY A 696 -40.50 -7.58 50.03
C GLY A 696 -39.32 -7.84 50.98
N ARG A 697 -39.48 -8.74 51.94
CA ARG A 697 -38.43 -9.12 52.91
C ARG A 697 -37.28 -9.90 52.27
N VAL A 698 -37.58 -10.74 51.28
CA VAL A 698 -36.55 -11.41 50.47
C VAL A 698 -35.74 -10.36 49.69
N LEU A 699 -36.44 -9.45 48.99
CA LEU A 699 -35.78 -8.43 48.18
C LEU A 699 -35.01 -7.41 49.01
N SER A 700 -35.45 -7.10 50.23
CA SER A 700 -34.69 -6.24 51.14
C SER A 700 -33.32 -6.82 51.46
N LYS A 701 -33.21 -8.15 51.59
CA LYS A 701 -31.95 -8.82 51.94
C LYS A 701 -30.98 -8.94 50.77
N ILE A 702 -31.46 -9.26 49.56
CA ILE A 702 -30.61 -9.52 48.38
C ILE A 702 -30.51 -8.33 47.40
N GLY A 703 -31.55 -7.50 47.31
CA GLY A 703 -31.66 -6.37 46.40
C GLY A 703 -30.50 -5.36 46.49
N PRO A 704 -30.03 -4.97 47.70
CA PRO A 704 -28.83 -4.14 47.85
C PRO A 704 -27.59 -4.72 47.17
N SER A 705 -27.39 -6.03 47.24
CA SER A 705 -26.22 -6.70 46.63
C SER A 705 -26.30 -6.63 45.11
N ILE A 706 -27.45 -7.01 44.54
CA ILE A 706 -27.71 -6.99 43.09
C ILE A 706 -27.58 -5.56 42.54
N PHE A 707 -28.09 -4.56 43.26
CA PHE A 707 -27.99 -3.17 42.82
C PHE A 707 -26.54 -2.68 42.77
N ILE A 708 -25.73 -2.98 43.79
CA ILE A 708 -24.33 -2.54 43.83
C ILE A 708 -23.51 -3.22 42.73
N THR A 709 -23.70 -4.53 42.49
CA THR A 709 -22.99 -5.25 41.43
C THR A 709 -23.38 -4.71 40.05
N THR A 710 -24.68 -4.58 39.76
CA THR A 710 -25.14 -4.06 38.47
C THR A 710 -24.75 -2.59 38.26
N LEU A 711 -24.77 -1.75 39.31
CA LEU A 711 -24.30 -0.36 39.20
C LEU A 711 -22.80 -0.28 38.88
N ALA A 712 -22.00 -1.16 39.49
CA ALA A 712 -20.56 -1.24 39.20
C ALA A 712 -20.31 -1.66 37.74
N GLU A 713 -21.02 -2.68 37.25
CA GLU A 713 -20.92 -3.15 35.86
C GLU A 713 -21.34 -2.06 34.86
N ILE A 714 -22.50 -1.41 35.08
CA ILE A 714 -23.00 -0.32 34.25
C ILE A 714 -21.98 0.82 34.19
N THR A 715 -21.42 1.22 35.34
CA THR A 715 -20.41 2.30 35.40
C THR A 715 -19.14 1.91 34.65
N CYS A 716 -18.70 0.65 34.78
CA CYS A 716 -17.54 0.14 34.05
C CYS A 716 -17.74 0.20 32.54
N PHE A 717 -18.88 -0.26 32.03
CA PHE A 717 -19.21 -0.17 30.60
C PHE A 717 -19.36 1.29 30.14
N PHE A 718 -19.95 2.19 30.92
CA PHE A 718 -19.98 3.61 30.56
C PHE A 718 -18.59 4.24 30.48
N ILE A 719 -17.66 3.89 31.37
CA ILE A 719 -16.25 4.32 31.27
C ILE A 719 -15.62 3.77 29.99
N GLY A 720 -15.90 2.51 29.63
CA GLY A 720 -15.46 1.92 28.36
C GLY A 720 -15.93 2.66 27.11
N SER A 721 -17.06 3.37 27.18
CA SER A 721 -17.57 4.18 26.07
C SER A 721 -16.73 5.42 25.73
N LEU A 722 -15.79 5.79 26.59
CA LEU A 722 -14.85 6.91 26.34
C LEU A 722 -13.77 6.56 25.31
N SER A 723 -13.67 5.30 24.88
CA SER A 723 -12.76 4.90 23.81
C SER A 723 -13.06 5.64 22.50
N ASN A 724 -12.01 6.08 21.82
CA ASN A 724 -12.11 6.71 20.50
C ASN A 724 -12.48 5.70 19.40
N MET A 725 -12.33 4.40 19.66
CA MET A 725 -12.61 3.34 18.71
C MET A 725 -14.13 3.09 18.62
N PRO A 726 -14.78 3.31 17.45
CA PRO A 726 -16.24 3.28 17.33
C PRO A 726 -16.91 1.97 17.76
N VAL A 727 -16.32 0.81 17.41
CA VAL A 727 -16.82 -0.51 17.83
C VAL A 727 -16.87 -0.64 19.34
N VAL A 728 -15.78 -0.34 20.03
CA VAL A 728 -15.69 -0.47 21.50
C VAL A 728 -16.65 0.50 22.16
N ARG A 729 -16.71 1.74 21.68
CA ARG A 729 -17.64 2.76 22.18
C ARG A 729 -19.09 2.32 22.06
N SER A 730 -19.50 1.86 20.87
CA SER A 730 -20.87 1.41 20.63
C SER A 730 -21.18 0.18 21.48
N PHE A 731 -20.30 -0.83 21.48
CA PHE A 731 -20.44 -2.02 22.31
C PHE A 731 -20.66 -1.69 23.78
N ALA A 732 -19.84 -0.81 24.35
CA ALA A 732 -19.93 -0.43 25.75
C ALA A 732 -21.22 0.32 26.08
N LEU A 733 -21.69 1.20 25.17
CA LEU A 733 -22.98 1.89 25.29
C LEU A 733 -24.16 0.92 25.28
N TYR A 734 -24.20 -0.01 24.31
CA TYR A 734 -25.24 -1.03 24.19
C TYR A 734 -25.25 -1.96 25.42
N ALA A 735 -24.09 -2.37 25.91
CA ALA A 735 -23.97 -3.26 27.07
C ALA A 735 -24.45 -2.58 28.36
N ALA A 736 -24.02 -1.34 28.60
CA ALA A 736 -24.45 -0.56 29.77
C ALA A 736 -25.98 -0.40 29.81
N MET A 737 -26.59 -0.03 28.67
CA MET A 737 -28.03 0.17 28.61
C MET A 737 -28.82 -1.14 28.69
N ALA A 738 -28.29 -2.24 28.15
CA ALA A 738 -28.89 -3.56 28.31
C ALA A 738 -28.92 -3.99 29.77
N LEU A 739 -27.83 -3.74 30.53
CA LEU A 739 -27.81 -4.01 31.97
C LEU A 739 -28.76 -3.13 32.77
N VAL A 740 -28.93 -1.85 32.39
CA VAL A 740 -29.95 -0.96 32.99
C VAL A 740 -31.35 -1.54 32.80
N PHE A 741 -31.73 -1.88 31.57
CA PHE A 741 -33.04 -2.47 31.30
C PHE A 741 -33.21 -3.84 31.94
N ASN A 742 -32.14 -4.65 31.98
CA ASN A 742 -32.16 -5.95 32.64
C ASN A 742 -32.47 -5.79 34.13
N PHE A 743 -31.78 -4.90 34.84
CA PHE A 743 -32.05 -4.62 36.25
C PHE A 743 -33.49 -4.12 36.47
N LEU A 744 -33.97 -3.18 35.65
CA LEU A 744 -35.31 -2.63 35.77
C LEU A 744 -36.39 -3.72 35.57
N LEU A 745 -36.25 -4.55 34.54
CA LEU A 745 -37.19 -5.65 34.26
C LEU A 745 -37.10 -6.76 35.31
N GLN A 746 -35.92 -7.04 35.87
CA GLN A 746 -35.76 -7.98 36.97
C GLN A 746 -36.46 -7.48 38.25
N MET A 747 -36.28 -6.23 38.63
CA MET A 747 -36.89 -5.67 39.84
C MET A 747 -38.41 -5.47 39.73
N SER A 748 -38.94 -5.36 38.51
CA SER A 748 -40.37 -5.13 38.25
C SER A 748 -41.10 -6.39 37.76
N CYS A 749 -40.81 -6.83 36.53
CA CYS A 749 -41.47 -7.93 35.84
C CYS A 749 -41.20 -9.27 36.53
N PHE A 750 -39.94 -9.59 36.82
CA PHE A 750 -39.57 -10.88 37.41
C PHE A 750 -40.09 -11.03 38.85
N VAL A 751 -39.98 -9.98 39.69
CA VAL A 751 -40.57 -9.97 41.04
C VAL A 751 -42.11 -10.14 40.99
N GLY A 752 -42.77 -9.51 40.02
CA GLY A 752 -44.21 -9.69 39.80
C GLY A 752 -44.59 -11.12 39.39
N LEU A 753 -43.80 -11.77 38.53
CA LEU A 753 -43.96 -13.17 38.15
C LEU A 753 -43.71 -14.12 39.31
N LEU A 754 -42.68 -13.86 40.12
CA LEU A 754 -42.40 -14.63 41.33
C LEU A 754 -43.59 -14.58 42.31
N ALA A 755 -44.25 -13.43 42.45
CA ALA A 755 -45.45 -13.30 43.28
C ALA A 755 -46.65 -14.10 42.74
N LEU A 756 -46.83 -14.16 41.42
CA LEU A 756 -47.89 -14.97 40.81
C LEU A 756 -47.60 -16.48 40.93
N ASP A 757 -46.34 -16.87 40.76
CA ASP A 757 -45.92 -18.26 40.92
C ASP A 757 -46.03 -18.71 42.38
N ALA A 758 -45.67 -17.85 43.34
CA ALA A 758 -45.88 -18.09 44.76
C ALA A 758 -47.37 -18.28 45.12
N LYS A 759 -48.25 -17.43 44.57
CA LYS A 759 -49.70 -17.60 44.71
C LYS A 759 -50.16 -18.94 44.15
N ARG A 760 -49.72 -19.31 42.94
CA ARG A 760 -50.03 -20.60 42.33
C ARG A 760 -49.64 -21.78 43.23
N VAL A 761 -48.41 -21.80 43.73
CA VAL A 761 -47.93 -22.89 44.60
C VAL A 761 -48.74 -22.96 45.90
N SER A 762 -49.08 -21.82 46.51
CA SER A 762 -49.90 -21.79 47.72
C SER A 762 -51.32 -22.34 47.50
N THR A 763 -51.95 -22.06 46.35
CA THR A 763 -53.30 -22.55 46.03
C THR A 763 -53.32 -24.07 45.80
N TYR A 764 -52.29 -24.64 45.16
CA TYR A 764 -52.18 -26.10 44.98
C TYR A 764 -51.95 -26.83 46.31
N PHE A 765 -51.24 -26.23 47.27
CA PHE A 765 -51.02 -26.82 48.59
C PHE A 765 -52.29 -26.86 49.45
N VAL A 766 -53.15 -25.84 49.33
CA VAL A 766 -54.47 -25.78 50.01
C VAL A 766 -55.49 -26.76 49.40
N LEU A 767 -55.30 -27.22 48.16
CA LEU A 767 -56.21 -28.16 47.49
C LEU A 767 -55.89 -29.64 47.78
N ILE A 768 -54.75 -29.92 48.42
CA ILE A 768 -54.25 -31.28 48.72
C ILE A 768 -54.45 -31.64 50.22
N ILE A 769 -54.75 -30.64 51.07
CA ILE A 769 -55.22 -30.80 52.46
C ILE A 769 -56.74 -30.72 52.45
#